data_AF-A0AAD6BRG9-F1
#
_entry.id   AF-A0AAD6BRG9-F1
#
_cell.length_a   1.000
_cell.length_b   1.000
_cell.length_c   1.000
_cell.angle_alpha   90.00
_cell.angle_beta   90.00
_cell.angle_gamma   90.00
#
_symmetry.space_group_name_H-M   'P 1'
#
loop_
_entity.id
_entity.type
_entity.pdbx_description
1 polymer ?
#
loop_
_entity_poly.entity_id
_entity_poly.type
_entity_poly.pdbx_seq_one_letter_code
_entity_poly.pdbx_strand_id
1 'polypeptide(L)'
;MPPKKQQVRPRAANISSSLDLESEDISLETTVPTTEDLSSSDEQRDGSQKVTRQLIERKELLHSVQLLKIELSQKNLIIDNMKADHMSKVEELEERLNDAMHQKQMFALRLDSQLKLNQEENRKQQTLRKQEMEAILLRQQQLEETNRQLCEKSGELRRSLRDLDLPQDRYQELRDLPDDKLSIQEYVAIRFYEVVTPLRAQLSELSVKRGTLTEDLNTHRTQMRALMESYEEERRLRTELELRSQRLTLELADTKQQIQEGDYRRENYPAIKRERDNFEAELKDFKRRFETLDLTHTAVTRERNTLSKEVATLQQSVSLLQKDKDYLHRQNMELSVRCAHEEDRLERLQVQLEDTKKAREDAYEKYVASRDHYKSEYETKLREELENIRLKTSQEIDNLQRTSREMYERENRNLREARDNAVLEKDRAVVAERDAQSRYDQLLEQFRQLQLGTDSRVSDLSNQAKLHSFEAERAQMVKEETAKTLAQCQVECEKQQRKLELLTQEFYQLQSSSEKRLAELHAHNAEQASRLETYEKLEQELDQVTMQAAEIENEEEAERVLFSYGYGANVPTTAKRRLKQSVHLARRVLQLERLNTSLRRELERHQSQAGQISDELLAANQLLQQTQQPYSYLIETVRQRDTQINTLKERLSSLHDEV
;
A
#
# COMPACT_ATOMS: atom_id res chain seq x y z
N MET A 1 -4.66 19.05 -59.17
CA MET A 1 -5.65 18.40 -58.28
C MET A 1 -4.99 18.09 -56.94
N PRO A 2 -5.73 18.15 -55.81
CA PRO A 2 -5.21 18.54 -54.50
C PRO A 2 -4.60 17.35 -53.71
N PRO A 3 -3.97 17.62 -52.55
CA PRO A 3 -4.74 17.44 -51.34
C PRO A 3 -4.79 18.70 -50.47
N LYS A 4 -5.94 18.83 -49.79
CA LYS A 4 -6.34 19.95 -48.96
C LYS A 4 -5.50 20.02 -47.68
N LYS A 5 -5.08 21.26 -47.40
CA LYS A 5 -4.73 21.78 -46.09
C LYS A 5 -5.88 21.57 -45.09
N GLN A 6 -5.54 21.19 -43.86
CA GLN A 6 -6.13 21.81 -42.69
C GLN A 6 -4.99 22.37 -41.82
N GLN A 7 -4.93 23.70 -41.80
CA GLN A 7 -4.23 24.50 -40.83
C GLN A 7 -5.01 24.45 -39.51
N VAL A 8 -4.31 24.40 -38.37
CA VAL A 8 -4.53 25.37 -37.29
C VAL A 8 -3.18 25.75 -36.69
N ARG A 9 -3.02 27.06 -36.51
CA ARG A 9 -1.83 27.80 -36.06
C ARG A 9 -1.50 27.59 -34.58
N PRO A 10 -0.25 27.91 -34.18
CA PRO A 10 0.21 27.90 -32.80
C PRO A 10 -0.27 29.16 -32.08
N ARG A 11 -0.54 29.05 -30.77
CA ARG A 11 -0.74 30.20 -29.89
C ARG A 11 0.33 30.18 -28.81
N ALA A 12 1.22 31.16 -28.88
CA ALA A 12 2.10 31.56 -27.80
C ALA A 12 1.33 32.43 -26.80
N ALA A 13 1.62 32.28 -25.50
CA ALA A 13 1.61 33.29 -24.44
C ALA A 13 1.76 32.57 -23.08
N ASN A 14 2.89 32.77 -22.39
CA ASN A 14 3.05 33.53 -21.13
C ASN A 14 2.80 32.64 -19.89
N ILE A 15 3.82 32.33 -19.08
CA ILE A 15 4.34 33.13 -17.95
C ILE A 15 3.22 33.64 -17.03
N SER A 16 3.09 32.99 -15.86
CA SER A 16 2.58 33.45 -14.54
C SER A 16 2.74 32.21 -13.62
N SER A 17 3.47 32.13 -12.51
CA SER A 17 3.77 33.07 -11.44
C SER A 17 2.52 33.77 -10.90
N SER A 18 1.74 33.06 -10.09
CA SER A 18 1.20 33.58 -8.83
C SER A 18 0.58 32.41 -8.07
N LEU A 19 1.06 32.19 -6.84
CA LEU A 19 0.48 31.28 -5.88
C LEU A 19 -0.27 32.18 -4.89
N ASP A 20 -1.51 32.56 -5.23
CA ASP A 20 -2.42 33.21 -4.30
C ASP A 20 -3.37 32.15 -3.76
N LEU A 21 -3.05 31.64 -2.57
CA LEU A 21 -4.00 30.96 -1.70
C LEU A 21 -4.51 32.03 -0.74
N GLU A 22 -5.71 32.54 -1.05
CA GLU A 22 -6.53 33.32 -0.13
C GLU A 22 -6.88 32.42 1.07
N SER A 23 -6.11 32.56 2.15
CA SER A 23 -6.56 32.18 3.48
C SER A 23 -7.40 33.34 4.02
N GLU A 24 -8.73 33.19 3.97
CA GLU A 24 -9.64 33.98 4.80
C GLU A 24 -9.38 33.63 6.26
N ASP A 25 -8.65 34.50 6.95
CA ASP A 25 -8.53 34.53 8.40
C ASP A 25 -9.90 34.82 9.03
N ILE A 26 -10.55 33.78 9.57
CA ILE A 26 -11.66 33.97 10.52
C ILE A 26 -11.03 34.17 11.91
N SER A 27 -10.78 35.44 12.19
CA SER A 27 -10.49 36.01 13.49
C SER A 27 -11.51 35.59 14.56
N LEU A 28 -11.06 34.86 15.58
CA LEU A 28 -11.81 34.64 16.83
C LEU A 28 -11.40 35.70 17.85
N GLU A 29 -12.22 36.75 17.94
CA GLU A 29 -12.18 37.74 19.02
C GLU A 29 -12.50 37.07 20.36
N THR A 30 -11.50 36.99 21.24
CA THR A 30 -11.66 36.69 22.66
C THR A 30 -12.02 37.98 23.40
N THR A 31 -13.32 38.29 23.48
CA THR A 31 -13.81 39.32 24.41
C THR A 31 -13.85 38.76 25.82
N VAL A 32 -12.98 39.30 26.68
CA VAL A 32 -13.07 39.22 28.14
C VAL A 32 -14.06 40.29 28.62
N PRO A 33 -15.10 39.95 29.40
CA PRO A 33 -15.79 40.93 30.24
C PRO A 33 -15.39 40.78 31.70
N THR A 34 -15.07 41.95 32.25
CA THR A 34 -14.79 42.30 33.63
C THR A 34 -15.93 41.96 34.59
N THR A 35 -15.49 41.76 35.83
CA THR A 35 -16.22 41.63 37.10
C THR A 35 -17.11 42.84 37.45
N GLU A 36 -17.93 42.64 38.50
CA GLU A 36 -18.80 43.58 39.25
C GLU A 36 -20.24 43.66 38.68
N ASP A 37 -21.34 43.58 39.43
CA ASP A 37 -21.55 43.70 40.87
C ASP A 37 -22.98 43.23 41.27
N LEU A 38 -23.15 42.87 42.56
CA LEU A 38 -24.38 42.97 43.39
C LEU A 38 -25.69 42.27 42.95
N SER A 39 -26.18 41.34 43.79
CA SER A 39 -27.48 41.46 44.48
C SER A 39 -27.79 40.21 45.33
N SER A 40 -27.65 40.36 46.64
CA SER A 40 -28.22 39.46 47.64
C SER A 40 -29.48 40.11 48.22
N SER A 41 -30.63 39.47 48.04
CA SER A 41 -31.84 39.71 48.84
C SER A 41 -32.47 38.35 49.10
N ASP A 42 -32.46 37.91 50.35
CA ASP A 42 -33.71 37.86 51.12
C ASP A 42 -33.46 37.29 52.52
N GLU A 43 -33.79 38.12 53.49
CA GLU A 43 -34.10 37.71 54.85
C GLU A 43 -35.57 37.29 54.92
N GLN A 44 -35.83 36.06 55.37
CA GLN A 44 -36.61 35.71 56.57
C GLN A 44 -37.44 34.42 56.41
N ARG A 45 -37.13 33.49 57.34
CA ARG A 45 -38.01 32.62 58.15
C ARG A 45 -39.03 31.78 57.37
N ASP A 46 -39.11 30.45 57.50
CA ASP A 46 -39.04 29.63 58.69
C ASP A 46 -38.99 28.15 58.20
N GLY A 47 -38.09 27.32 58.73
CA GLY A 47 -37.91 25.96 58.20
C GLY A 47 -36.59 25.30 58.60
N SER A 48 -36.36 25.20 59.91
CA SER A 48 -35.20 24.57 60.53
C SER A 48 -34.93 23.14 60.04
N GLN A 49 -33.64 22.85 59.77
CA GLN A 49 -32.98 21.54 59.55
C GLN A 49 -32.84 20.96 58.13
N LYS A 50 -33.57 21.42 57.10
CA LYS A 50 -33.33 20.96 55.71
C LYS A 50 -32.43 21.88 54.87
N VAL A 51 -32.42 23.18 55.18
CA VAL A 51 -31.76 24.22 54.35
C VAL A 51 -30.23 24.22 54.49
N THR A 52 -29.68 23.86 55.66
CA THR A 52 -28.22 23.81 55.87
C THR A 52 -27.53 22.63 55.18
N ARG A 53 -28.17 21.46 55.15
CA ARG A 53 -27.64 20.28 54.43
C ARG A 53 -27.67 20.47 52.92
N GLN A 54 -28.77 21.01 52.38
CA GLN A 54 -28.90 21.32 50.96
C GLN A 54 -27.90 22.39 50.48
N LEU A 55 -27.56 23.38 51.33
CA LEU A 55 -26.54 24.39 51.01
C LEU A 55 -25.12 23.81 51.00
N ILE A 56 -24.80 22.89 51.91
CA ILE A 56 -23.52 22.20 51.94
C ILE A 56 -23.40 21.27 50.73
N GLU A 57 -24.43 20.46 50.46
CA GLU A 57 -24.50 19.61 49.26
C GLU A 57 -24.40 20.45 47.97
N ARG A 58 -25.03 21.63 47.91
CA ARG A 58 -24.90 22.55 46.76
C ARG A 58 -23.49 23.13 46.63
N LYS A 59 -22.81 23.44 47.73
CA LYS A 59 -21.41 23.92 47.70
C LYS A 59 -20.43 22.79 47.33
N GLU A 60 -20.64 21.58 47.81
CA GLU A 60 -19.87 20.39 47.43
C GLU A 60 -20.09 20.03 45.95
N LEU A 61 -21.33 20.14 45.45
CA LEU A 61 -21.65 20.00 44.03
C LEU A 61 -21.00 21.11 43.19
N LEU A 62 -21.02 22.36 43.65
CA LEU A 62 -20.33 23.46 42.95
C LEU A 62 -18.81 23.27 42.91
N HIS A 63 -18.22 22.81 44.01
CA HIS A 63 -16.79 22.53 44.10
C HIS A 63 -16.39 21.35 43.21
N SER A 64 -17.17 20.27 43.22
CA SER A 64 -16.96 19.13 42.32
C SER A 64 -17.16 19.51 40.85
N VAL A 65 -18.12 20.37 40.53
CA VAL A 65 -18.27 20.95 39.18
C VAL A 65 -17.06 21.81 38.79
N GLN A 66 -16.50 22.59 39.73
CA GLN A 66 -15.27 23.35 39.48
C GLN A 66 -14.07 22.43 39.25
N LEU A 67 -13.90 21.37 40.05
CA LEU A 67 -12.85 20.37 39.85
C LEU A 67 -12.99 19.67 38.49
N LEU A 68 -14.21 19.26 38.12
CA LEU A 68 -14.49 18.68 36.81
C LEU A 68 -14.22 19.66 35.66
N LYS A 69 -14.49 20.96 35.84
CA LYS A 69 -14.12 21.99 34.85
C LYS A 69 -12.61 22.13 34.72
N ILE A 70 -11.87 22.07 35.82
CA ILE A 70 -10.41 22.12 35.82
C ILE A 70 -9.86 20.86 35.13
N GLU A 71 -10.34 19.67 35.49
CA GLU A 71 -9.95 18.41 34.84
C GLU A 71 -10.28 18.41 33.34
N LEU A 72 -11.45 18.92 32.95
CA LEU A 72 -11.82 19.08 31.55
C LEU A 72 -10.87 20.04 30.83
N SER A 73 -10.52 21.17 31.45
CA SER A 73 -9.58 22.13 30.88
C SER A 73 -8.16 21.54 30.73
N GLN A 74 -7.72 20.74 31.70
CA GLN A 74 -6.44 20.04 31.64
C GLN A 74 -6.43 18.96 30.55
N LYS A 75 -7.51 18.19 30.41
CA LYS A 75 -7.64 17.21 29.33
C LYS A 75 -7.71 17.88 27.96
N ASN A 76 -8.39 19.01 27.84
CA ASN A 76 -8.41 19.80 26.61
C ASN A 76 -6.99 20.31 26.27
N LEU A 77 -6.24 20.82 27.25
CA LEU A 77 -4.85 21.23 27.05
C LEU A 77 -3.96 20.08 26.58
N ILE A 78 -4.13 18.87 27.14
CA ILE A 78 -3.39 17.68 26.71
C ILE A 78 -3.76 17.31 25.27
N ILE A 79 -5.04 17.36 24.91
CA ILE A 79 -5.50 17.10 23.54
C ILE A 79 -4.92 18.12 22.57
N ASP A 80 -4.89 19.40 22.94
CA ASP A 80 -4.37 20.46 22.09
C ASP A 80 -2.85 20.36 21.92
N ASN A 81 -2.11 19.99 22.97
CA ASN A 81 -0.69 19.67 22.85
C ASN A 81 -0.45 18.45 21.94
N MET A 82 -1.23 17.38 22.10
CA MET A 82 -1.09 16.21 21.21
C MET A 82 -1.41 16.55 19.76
N LYS A 83 -2.41 17.41 19.51
CA LYS A 83 -2.71 17.92 18.16
C LYS A 83 -1.54 18.73 17.61
N ALA A 84 -0.95 19.61 18.40
CA ALA A 84 0.21 20.40 17.99
C ALA A 84 1.40 19.50 17.64
N ASP A 85 1.69 18.48 18.46
CA ASP A 85 2.77 17.51 18.20
C ASP A 85 2.50 16.71 16.92
N HIS A 86 1.26 16.28 16.69
CA HIS A 86 0.88 15.58 15.47
C HIS A 86 0.96 16.49 14.24
N MET A 87 0.53 17.75 14.34
CA MET A 87 0.63 18.73 13.26
C MET A 87 2.10 18.99 12.89
N SER A 88 2.96 19.21 13.89
CA SER A 88 4.40 19.35 13.67
C SER A 88 5.00 18.09 13.03
N LYS A 89 4.54 16.90 13.42
CA LYS A 89 4.98 15.64 12.80
C LYS A 89 4.53 15.51 11.34
N VAL A 90 3.33 15.97 11.02
CA VAL A 90 2.82 15.99 9.64
C VAL A 90 3.67 16.95 8.81
N GLU A 91 3.93 18.16 9.29
CA GLU A 91 4.79 19.14 8.61
C GLU A 91 6.20 18.59 8.36
N GLU A 92 6.83 17.95 9.35
CA GLU A 92 8.14 17.31 9.18
C GLU A 92 8.12 16.19 8.13
N LEU A 93 7.05 15.40 8.07
CA LEU A 93 6.91 14.32 7.09
C LEU A 93 6.65 14.87 5.68
N GLU A 94 5.88 15.95 5.57
CA GLU A 94 5.65 16.66 4.31
C GLU A 94 6.94 17.29 3.78
N GLU A 95 7.75 17.91 4.64
CA GLU A 95 9.06 18.46 4.26
C GLU A 95 10.00 17.36 3.77
N ARG A 96 10.08 16.23 4.49
CA ARG A 96 10.87 15.06 4.07
C ARG A 96 10.38 14.45 2.75
N LEU A 97 9.06 14.44 2.53
CA LEU A 97 8.48 13.97 1.27
C LEU A 97 8.86 14.91 0.12
N ASN A 98 8.80 16.22 0.34
CA ASN A 98 9.19 17.22 -0.64
C ASN A 98 10.68 17.12 -0.99
N ASP A 99 11.55 16.94 0.01
CA ASP A 99 12.97 16.70 -0.21
C ASP A 99 13.24 15.42 -1.01
N ALA A 100 12.57 14.33 -0.66
CA ALA A 100 12.69 13.07 -1.40
C ALA A 100 12.20 13.22 -2.86
N MET A 101 11.12 13.97 -3.07
CA MET A 101 10.60 14.27 -4.41
C MET A 101 11.57 15.14 -5.22
N HIS A 102 12.19 16.15 -4.60
CA HIS A 102 13.20 16.97 -5.25
C HIS A 102 14.44 16.13 -5.61
N GLN A 103 14.93 15.30 -4.70
CA GLN A 103 16.06 14.40 -4.96
C GLN A 103 15.76 13.45 -6.12
N LYS A 104 14.57 12.85 -6.14
CA LYS A 104 14.10 12.00 -7.25
C LYS A 104 14.09 12.76 -8.58
N GLN A 105 13.58 13.99 -8.62
CA GLN A 105 13.58 14.82 -9.82
C GLN A 105 15.00 15.14 -10.29
N MET A 106 15.92 15.45 -9.37
CA MET A 106 17.32 15.72 -9.70
C MET A 106 18.03 14.48 -10.25
N PHE A 107 17.79 13.30 -9.68
CA PHE A 107 18.33 12.06 -10.22
C PHE A 107 17.74 11.72 -11.59
N ALA A 108 16.44 11.94 -11.79
CA ALA A 108 15.80 11.75 -13.09
C ALA A 108 16.40 12.68 -14.17
N LEU A 109 16.62 13.95 -13.86
CA LEU A 109 17.26 14.91 -14.78
C LEU A 109 18.71 14.54 -15.08
N ARG A 110 19.48 14.11 -14.07
CA ARG A 110 20.87 13.64 -14.29
C ARG A 110 20.92 12.40 -15.18
N LEU A 111 20.03 11.44 -14.95
CA LEU A 111 19.95 10.23 -15.76
C LEU A 111 19.55 10.56 -17.21
N ASP A 112 18.55 11.42 -17.39
CA ASP A 112 18.09 11.83 -18.73
C ASP A 112 19.18 12.61 -19.48
N SER A 113 19.94 13.46 -18.78
CA SER A 113 21.11 14.14 -19.33
C SER A 113 22.22 13.16 -19.73
N GLN A 114 22.52 12.15 -18.91
CA GLN A 114 23.52 11.13 -19.24
C GLN A 114 23.09 10.27 -20.43
N LEU A 115 21.80 9.90 -20.49
CA LEU A 115 21.25 9.15 -21.63
C LEU A 115 21.33 9.97 -22.91
N LYS A 116 21.01 11.27 -22.88
CA LYS A 116 21.14 12.16 -24.03
C LYS A 116 22.60 12.27 -24.51
N LEU A 117 23.54 12.49 -23.59
CA LEU A 117 24.97 12.53 -23.93
C LEU A 117 25.45 11.22 -24.57
N ASN A 118 25.10 10.07 -23.97
CA ASN A 118 25.45 8.76 -24.53
C ASN A 118 24.81 8.52 -25.91
N GLN A 119 23.57 8.98 -26.13
CA GLN A 119 22.92 8.89 -27.44
C GLN A 119 23.62 9.78 -28.48
N GLU A 120 24.01 10.99 -28.11
CA GLU A 120 24.76 11.90 -28.98
C GLU A 120 26.16 11.38 -29.32
N GLU A 121 26.89 10.83 -28.33
CA GLU A 121 28.19 10.20 -28.55
C GLU A 121 28.07 8.98 -29.48
N ASN A 122 27.09 8.12 -29.26
CA ASN A 122 26.84 6.98 -30.15
C ASN A 122 26.52 7.43 -31.58
N ARG A 123 25.71 8.50 -31.74
CA ARG A 123 25.42 9.08 -33.06
C ARG A 123 26.68 9.62 -33.72
N LYS A 124 27.53 10.35 -32.99
CA LYS A 124 28.82 10.86 -33.49
C LYS A 124 29.76 9.73 -33.91
N GLN A 125 29.88 8.68 -33.10
CA GLN A 125 30.68 7.50 -33.44
C GLN A 125 30.14 6.79 -34.68
N GLN A 126 28.81 6.65 -34.80
CA GLN A 126 28.20 6.08 -36.00
C GLN A 126 28.47 6.92 -37.25
N THR A 127 28.39 8.25 -37.16
CA THR A 127 28.71 9.13 -38.30
C THR A 127 30.18 9.05 -38.69
N LEU A 128 31.10 8.99 -37.72
CA LEU A 128 32.54 8.81 -37.98
C LEU A 128 32.81 7.48 -38.66
N ARG A 129 32.27 6.37 -38.14
CA ARG A 129 32.43 5.04 -38.77
C ARG A 129 31.86 4.99 -40.18
N LYS A 130 30.74 5.69 -40.44
CA LYS A 130 30.19 5.80 -41.80
C LYS A 130 31.13 6.56 -42.73
N GLN A 131 31.66 7.70 -42.29
CA GLN A 131 32.63 8.48 -43.06
C GLN A 131 33.91 7.69 -43.34
N GLU A 132 34.43 6.97 -42.35
CA GLU A 132 35.59 6.08 -42.51
C GLU A 132 35.30 4.95 -43.50
N MET A 133 34.14 4.32 -43.41
CA MET A 133 33.72 3.28 -44.35
C MET A 133 33.59 3.83 -45.78
N GLU A 134 32.98 5.00 -45.96
CA GLU A 134 32.87 5.68 -47.25
C GLU A 134 34.25 6.03 -47.83
N ALA A 135 35.18 6.50 -47.00
CA ALA A 135 36.55 6.79 -47.41
C ALA A 135 37.31 5.52 -47.84
N ILE A 136 37.14 4.42 -47.09
CA ILE A 136 37.73 3.11 -47.45
C ILE A 136 37.14 2.60 -48.76
N LEU A 137 35.82 2.67 -48.93
CA LEU A 137 35.15 2.24 -50.17
C LEU A 137 35.63 3.04 -51.38
N LEU A 138 35.74 4.37 -51.24
CA LEU A 138 36.23 5.23 -52.30
C LEU A 138 37.71 4.92 -52.64
N ARG A 139 38.53 4.65 -51.62
CA ARG A 139 39.92 4.21 -51.83
C ARG A 139 39.98 2.85 -52.50
N GLN A 140 39.12 1.91 -52.13
CA GLN A 140 39.04 0.60 -52.74
C GLN A 140 38.66 0.71 -54.22
N GLN A 141 37.64 1.51 -54.56
CA GLN A 141 37.25 1.76 -55.95
C GLN A 141 38.40 2.33 -56.78
N GLN A 142 39.13 3.32 -56.25
CA GLN A 142 40.33 3.86 -56.92
C GLN A 142 41.41 2.79 -57.14
N LEU A 143 41.64 1.92 -56.15
CA LEU A 143 42.60 0.83 -56.27
C LEU A 143 42.15 -0.22 -57.29
N GLU A 144 40.86 -0.53 -57.35
CA GLU A 144 40.30 -1.46 -58.34
C GLU A 144 40.39 -0.88 -59.76
N GLU A 145 40.08 0.40 -59.95
CA GLU A 145 40.23 1.09 -61.22
C GLU A 145 41.69 1.14 -61.68
N THR A 146 42.62 1.51 -60.79
CA THR A 146 44.05 1.51 -61.11
C THR A 146 44.57 0.12 -61.43
N ASN A 147 44.15 -0.91 -60.69
CA ASN A 147 44.53 -2.30 -60.95
C ASN A 147 43.97 -2.78 -62.30
N ARG A 148 42.73 -2.41 -62.64
CA ARG A 148 42.15 -2.68 -63.96
C ARG A 148 42.96 -2.03 -65.08
N GLN A 149 43.30 -0.75 -64.93
CA GLN A 149 44.16 -0.04 -65.90
C GLN A 149 45.55 -0.67 -66.02
N LEU A 150 46.16 -1.12 -64.92
CA LEU A 150 47.45 -1.81 -64.94
C LEU A 150 47.34 -3.19 -65.61
N CYS A 151 46.26 -3.93 -65.38
CA CYS A 151 45.98 -5.18 -66.08
C CYS A 151 45.78 -4.97 -67.58
N GLU A 152 45.05 -3.92 -67.98
CA GLU A 152 44.84 -3.54 -69.38
C GLU A 152 46.18 -3.16 -70.04
N LYS A 153 46.98 -2.30 -69.40
CA LYS A 153 48.33 -1.93 -69.88
C LYS A 153 49.28 -3.13 -69.95
N SER A 154 49.28 -4.01 -68.95
CA SER A 154 50.04 -5.25 -68.99
C SER A 154 49.56 -6.17 -70.11
N GLY A 155 48.26 -6.22 -70.38
CA GLY A 155 47.68 -6.99 -71.47
C GLY A 155 48.09 -6.44 -72.82
N GLU A 156 48.05 -5.13 -73.00
CA GLU A 156 48.55 -4.42 -74.20
C GLU A 156 50.03 -4.69 -74.42
N LEU A 157 50.85 -4.59 -73.37
CA LEU A 157 52.28 -4.86 -73.45
C LEU A 157 52.59 -6.33 -73.80
N ARG A 158 51.81 -7.27 -73.28
CA ARG A 158 51.92 -8.69 -73.69
C ARG A 158 51.50 -8.93 -75.14
N ARG A 159 50.54 -8.17 -75.67
CA ARG A 159 50.15 -8.26 -77.09
C ARG A 159 51.21 -7.63 -77.98
N SER A 160 51.75 -6.48 -77.58
CA SER A 160 52.79 -5.78 -78.35
C SER A 160 54.10 -6.56 -78.42
N LEU A 161 54.42 -7.38 -77.41
CA LEU A 161 55.57 -8.27 -77.42
C LEU A 161 55.40 -9.57 -78.24
N ARG A 162 54.27 -9.80 -78.92
CA ARG A 162 54.08 -11.00 -79.77
C ARG A 162 54.79 -10.91 -81.12
N ASP A 163 54.81 -9.72 -81.70
CA ASP A 163 55.41 -9.47 -83.02
C ASP A 163 56.65 -8.58 -82.84
N LEU A 164 57.81 -9.24 -82.74
CA LEU A 164 59.12 -8.62 -82.47
C LEU A 164 60.05 -8.61 -83.69
N ASP A 165 59.53 -8.97 -84.87
CA ASP A 165 60.31 -9.01 -86.10
C ASP A 165 60.70 -7.58 -86.52
N LEU A 166 61.98 -7.25 -86.38
CA LEU A 166 62.56 -5.98 -86.78
C LEU A 166 63.27 -6.10 -88.13
N PRO A 167 63.02 -5.22 -89.10
CA PRO A 167 63.86 -5.08 -90.27
C PRO A 167 65.22 -4.44 -89.89
N GLN A 168 66.28 -4.82 -90.61
CA GLN A 168 67.67 -4.37 -90.36
C GLN A 168 67.81 -2.85 -90.31
N ASP A 169 67.06 -2.11 -91.14
CA ASP A 169 67.11 -0.64 -91.19
C ASP A 169 66.61 -0.01 -89.89
N ARG A 170 65.50 -0.54 -89.34
CA ARG A 170 64.93 -0.06 -88.06
C ARG A 170 65.78 -0.47 -86.86
N TYR A 171 66.45 -1.62 -86.93
CA TYR A 171 67.39 -2.01 -85.88
C TYR A 171 68.57 -1.02 -85.78
N GLN A 172 69.11 -0.56 -86.91
CA GLN A 172 70.20 0.43 -86.91
C GLN A 172 69.75 1.78 -86.33
N GLU A 173 68.56 2.24 -86.69
CA GLU A 173 67.99 3.49 -86.14
C GLU A 173 67.74 3.42 -84.62
N LEU A 174 67.26 2.28 -84.11
CA LEU A 174 66.91 2.11 -82.70
C LEU A 174 68.10 1.75 -81.80
N ARG A 175 69.15 1.12 -82.34
CA ARG A 175 70.37 0.75 -81.59
C ARG A 175 71.14 1.96 -81.07
N ASP A 176 71.09 3.08 -81.78
CA ASP A 176 71.82 4.30 -81.45
C ASP A 176 71.08 5.18 -80.42
N LEU A 177 69.85 4.80 -80.04
CA LEU A 177 69.08 5.48 -79.00
C LEU A 177 69.41 4.93 -77.60
N PRO A 178 69.50 5.77 -76.56
CA PRO A 178 69.69 5.31 -75.19
C PRO A 178 68.46 4.57 -74.65
N ASP A 179 68.69 3.57 -73.80
CA ASP A 179 67.67 2.66 -73.24
C ASP A 179 66.48 3.40 -72.59
N ASP A 180 66.71 4.58 -72.00
CA ASP A 180 65.67 5.40 -71.36
C ASP A 180 64.65 6.01 -72.34
N LYS A 181 64.97 6.04 -73.64
CA LYS A 181 64.11 6.59 -74.71
C LYS A 181 63.43 5.50 -75.55
N LEU A 182 63.81 4.24 -75.36
CA LEU A 182 63.22 3.11 -76.07
C LEU A 182 61.95 2.66 -75.36
N SER A 183 60.89 2.36 -76.13
CA SER A 183 59.76 1.64 -75.55
C SER A 183 60.20 0.21 -75.18
N ILE A 184 59.51 -0.38 -74.20
CA ILE A 184 59.78 -1.75 -73.76
C ILE A 184 59.69 -2.75 -74.94
N GLN A 185 58.79 -2.50 -75.89
CA GLN A 185 58.68 -3.32 -77.11
C GLN A 185 59.91 -3.17 -78.00
N GLU A 186 60.37 -1.94 -78.28
CA GLU A 186 61.54 -1.69 -79.11
C GLU A 186 62.81 -2.24 -78.48
N TYR A 187 62.99 -2.06 -77.17
CA TYR A 187 64.12 -2.63 -76.43
C TYR A 187 64.17 -4.16 -76.53
N VAL A 188 63.04 -4.83 -76.29
CA VAL A 188 62.95 -6.30 -76.40
C VAL A 188 63.15 -6.76 -77.84
N ALA A 189 62.62 -6.02 -78.81
CA ALA A 189 62.78 -6.34 -80.22
C ALA A 189 64.24 -6.21 -80.68
N ILE A 190 64.99 -5.18 -80.23
CA ILE A 190 66.44 -5.03 -80.50
C ILE A 190 67.19 -6.25 -79.96
N ARG A 191 66.95 -6.63 -78.69
CA ARG A 191 67.59 -7.81 -78.08
C ARG A 191 67.23 -9.11 -78.79
N PHE A 192 65.96 -9.25 -79.19
CA PHE A 192 65.51 -10.39 -79.98
C PHE A 192 66.23 -10.45 -81.33
N TYR A 193 66.35 -9.31 -82.01
CA TYR A 193 67.06 -9.18 -83.28
C TYR A 193 68.56 -9.52 -83.16
N GLU A 194 69.25 -9.01 -82.13
CA GLU A 194 70.67 -9.29 -81.86
C GLU A 194 70.96 -10.78 -81.66
N VAL A 195 70.04 -11.52 -81.02
CA VAL A 195 70.21 -12.96 -80.75
C VAL A 195 69.77 -13.81 -81.93
N VAL A 196 68.65 -13.47 -82.57
CA VAL A 196 68.01 -14.32 -83.59
C VAL A 196 68.67 -14.16 -84.95
N THR A 197 69.11 -12.96 -85.33
CA THR A 197 69.75 -12.69 -86.63
C THR A 197 71.04 -13.50 -86.86
N PRO A 198 72.01 -13.59 -85.92
CA PRO A 198 73.19 -14.42 -86.12
C PRO A 198 72.85 -15.92 -86.20
N LEU A 199 71.85 -16.38 -85.45
CA LEU A 199 71.38 -17.77 -85.53
C LEU A 199 70.71 -18.06 -86.88
N ARG A 200 69.90 -17.12 -87.41
CA ARG A 200 69.32 -17.22 -88.76
C ARG A 200 70.41 -17.24 -89.83
N ALA A 201 71.45 -16.41 -89.69
CA ALA A 201 72.61 -16.40 -90.59
C ALA A 201 73.36 -17.75 -90.54
N GLN A 202 73.66 -18.27 -89.34
CA GLN A 202 74.30 -19.58 -89.17
C GLN A 202 73.47 -20.72 -89.78
N LEU A 203 72.14 -20.71 -89.59
CA LEU A 203 71.24 -21.70 -90.21
C LEU A 203 71.28 -21.60 -91.75
N SER A 204 71.31 -20.38 -92.30
CA SER A 204 71.45 -20.18 -93.74
C SER A 204 72.79 -20.70 -94.26
N GLU A 205 73.90 -20.41 -93.58
CA GLU A 205 75.23 -20.92 -93.94
C GLU A 205 75.32 -22.44 -93.85
N LEU A 206 74.77 -23.04 -92.78
CA LEU A 206 74.72 -24.49 -92.63
C LEU A 206 73.84 -25.13 -93.70
N SER A 207 72.74 -24.48 -94.11
CA SER A 207 71.89 -24.96 -95.20
C SER A 207 72.62 -24.95 -96.55
N VAL A 208 73.42 -23.92 -96.82
CA VAL A 208 74.26 -23.81 -98.03
C VAL A 208 75.37 -24.86 -98.00
N LYS A 209 76.10 -25.00 -96.88
CA LYS A 209 77.14 -26.03 -96.70
C LYS A 209 76.58 -27.45 -96.85
N ARG A 210 75.37 -27.70 -96.37
CA ARG A 210 74.68 -28.98 -96.59
C ARG A 210 74.40 -29.18 -98.08
N GLY A 211 73.95 -28.15 -98.79
CA GLY A 211 73.74 -28.18 -100.24
C GLY A 211 75.01 -28.58 -101.00
N THR A 212 76.12 -27.87 -100.75
CA THR A 212 77.41 -28.12 -101.43
C THR A 212 77.95 -29.53 -101.13
N LEU A 213 77.89 -29.98 -99.88
CA LEU A 213 78.31 -31.35 -99.51
C LEU A 213 77.45 -32.42 -100.19
N THR A 214 76.16 -32.13 -100.41
CA THR A 214 75.26 -33.06 -101.11
C THR A 214 75.61 -33.13 -102.60
N GLU A 215 75.97 -32.00 -103.21
CA GLU A 215 76.47 -31.94 -104.59
C GLU A 215 77.81 -32.67 -104.73
N ASP A 216 78.78 -32.41 -103.85
CA ASP A 216 80.07 -33.10 -103.82
C ASP A 216 79.91 -34.62 -103.69
N LEU A 217 79.03 -35.08 -102.80
CA LEU A 217 78.75 -36.50 -102.61
C LEU A 217 78.14 -37.13 -103.87
N ASN A 218 77.31 -36.39 -104.61
CA ASN A 218 76.79 -36.83 -105.89
C ASN A 218 77.88 -36.91 -106.96
N THR A 219 78.81 -35.95 -107.01
CA THR A 219 79.96 -36.01 -107.94
C THR A 219 80.86 -37.21 -107.66
N HIS A 220 81.19 -37.50 -106.40
CA HIS A 220 81.96 -38.68 -106.03
C HIS A 220 81.26 -39.99 -106.38
N ARG A 221 79.92 -40.06 -106.21
CA ARG A 221 79.12 -41.21 -106.67
C ARG A 221 79.16 -41.40 -108.18
N THR A 222 79.25 -40.33 -108.97
CA THR A 222 79.39 -40.43 -110.43
C THR A 222 80.80 -40.84 -110.84
N GLN A 223 81.84 -40.30 -110.19
CA GLN A 223 83.24 -40.67 -110.43
C GLN A 223 83.50 -42.15 -110.11
N MET A 224 82.96 -42.64 -108.98
CA MET A 224 83.09 -44.05 -108.60
C MET A 224 82.45 -44.99 -109.64
N ARG A 225 81.28 -44.62 -110.19
CA ARG A 225 80.64 -45.40 -111.25
C ARG A 225 81.50 -45.48 -112.52
N ALA A 226 82.02 -44.34 -112.99
CA ALA A 226 82.91 -44.31 -114.15
C ALA A 226 84.19 -45.14 -113.94
N LEU A 227 84.76 -45.10 -112.73
CA LEU A 227 85.95 -45.89 -112.40
C LEU A 227 85.65 -47.40 -112.43
N MET A 228 84.51 -47.83 -111.90
CA MET A 228 84.10 -49.25 -111.98
C MET A 228 83.91 -49.70 -113.43
N GLU A 229 83.29 -48.90 -114.28
CA GLU A 229 83.14 -49.19 -115.72
C GLU A 229 84.50 -49.37 -116.40
N SER A 230 85.46 -48.48 -116.15
CA SER A 230 86.83 -48.59 -116.71
C SER A 230 87.60 -49.84 -116.23
N TYR A 231 87.40 -50.23 -114.97
CA TYR A 231 88.02 -51.45 -114.42
C TYR A 231 87.46 -52.72 -115.06
N GLU A 232 86.16 -52.76 -115.35
CA GLU A 232 85.53 -53.87 -116.04
C GLU A 232 86.05 -54.01 -117.49
N GLU A 233 86.32 -52.89 -118.16
CA GLU A 233 86.91 -52.87 -119.51
C GLU A 233 88.35 -53.40 -119.53
N GLU A 234 89.21 -52.97 -118.60
CA GLU A 234 90.59 -53.50 -118.50
C GLU A 234 90.61 -55.01 -118.22
N ARG A 235 89.69 -55.48 -117.37
CA ARG A 235 89.58 -56.91 -117.07
C ARG A 235 89.26 -57.73 -118.33
N ARG A 236 88.43 -57.22 -119.23
CA ARG A 236 88.14 -57.88 -120.52
C ARG A 236 89.37 -57.93 -121.41
N LEU A 237 90.06 -56.80 -121.59
CA LEU A 237 91.28 -56.71 -122.43
C LEU A 237 92.39 -57.67 -121.98
N ARG A 238 92.57 -57.84 -120.66
CA ARG A 238 93.58 -58.76 -120.11
C ARG A 238 93.32 -60.22 -120.49
N THR A 239 92.06 -60.66 -120.47
CA THR A 239 91.70 -62.04 -120.85
C THR A 239 91.96 -62.34 -122.32
N GLU A 240 91.82 -61.36 -123.21
CA GLU A 240 92.11 -61.50 -124.64
C GLU A 240 93.62 -61.68 -124.90
N LEU A 241 94.47 -60.98 -124.15
CA LEU A 241 95.94 -61.08 -124.29
C LEU A 241 96.49 -62.43 -123.84
N GLU A 242 95.94 -63.02 -122.78
CA GLU A 242 96.37 -64.34 -122.28
C GLU A 242 96.13 -65.46 -123.31
N LEU A 243 95.01 -65.43 -124.01
CA LEU A 243 94.70 -66.36 -125.10
C LEU A 243 95.69 -66.26 -126.27
N ARG A 244 96.20 -65.06 -126.54
CA ARG A 244 97.16 -64.83 -127.62
C ARG A 244 98.54 -65.42 -127.29
N SER A 245 98.98 -65.33 -126.04
CA SER A 245 100.27 -65.87 -125.60
C SER A 245 100.37 -67.39 -125.71
N GLN A 246 99.28 -68.12 -125.50
CA GLN A 246 99.28 -69.59 -125.52
C GLN A 246 99.48 -70.16 -126.93
N ARG A 247 99.01 -69.44 -127.97
CA ARG A 247 99.16 -69.88 -129.37
C ARG A 247 100.63 -69.86 -129.82
N LEU A 248 101.38 -68.82 -129.46
CA LEU A 248 102.78 -68.64 -129.86
C LEU A 248 103.73 -69.69 -129.25
N THR A 249 103.36 -70.31 -128.13
CA THR A 249 104.19 -71.32 -127.46
C THR A 249 104.19 -72.66 -128.20
N LEU A 250 103.13 -73.00 -128.94
CA LEU A 250 103.02 -74.27 -129.67
C LEU A 250 103.88 -74.29 -130.93
N GLU A 251 103.97 -73.17 -131.64
CA GLU A 251 104.78 -73.02 -132.87
C GLU A 251 106.30 -73.18 -132.61
N LEU A 252 106.74 -72.86 -131.38
CA LEU A 252 108.13 -72.97 -130.95
C LEU A 252 108.59 -74.41 -130.65
N ALA A 253 107.66 -75.38 -130.55
CA ALA A 253 107.98 -76.78 -130.28
C ALA A 253 108.33 -77.56 -131.56
N ASP A 254 107.63 -77.30 -132.67
CA ASP A 254 107.80 -78.02 -133.94
C ASP A 254 109.16 -77.76 -134.60
N THR A 255 109.71 -76.56 -134.40
CA THR A 255 111.00 -76.15 -134.97
C THR A 255 112.21 -76.81 -134.30
N LYS A 256 112.05 -77.37 -133.08
CA LYS A 256 113.14 -78.03 -132.34
C LYS A 256 113.37 -79.49 -132.71
N GLN A 257 112.41 -80.15 -133.38
CA GLN A 257 112.48 -81.58 -133.72
C GLN A 257 113.29 -81.87 -134.99
N GLN A 258 113.51 -80.89 -135.85
CA GLN A 258 114.19 -81.06 -137.16
C GLN A 258 115.73 -80.98 -137.10
N ILE A 259 116.34 -80.66 -135.96
CA ILE A 259 117.78 -80.37 -135.84
C ILE A 259 118.59 -81.58 -135.31
N GLN A 260 117.95 -82.71 -134.97
CA GLN A 260 118.59 -83.83 -134.25
C GLN A 260 119.15 -85.00 -135.10
N GLU A 261 119.16 -84.94 -136.43
CA GLU A 261 119.74 -85.99 -137.28
C GLU A 261 120.93 -85.45 -138.09
N GLY A 262 122.15 -85.74 -137.65
CA GLY A 262 123.37 -85.33 -138.34
C GLY A 262 124.50 -86.34 -138.17
N ASP A 263 124.97 -86.86 -139.30
CA ASP A 263 126.26 -87.56 -139.48
C ASP A 263 126.95 -86.86 -140.65
N TYR A 264 128.26 -86.55 -140.58
CA TYR A 264 129.22 -86.54 -141.72
C TYR A 264 130.66 -86.12 -141.31
N ARG A 265 131.22 -86.76 -140.27
CA ARG A 265 132.63 -86.55 -139.83
C ARG A 265 133.69 -87.32 -140.66
N ARG A 266 133.47 -87.60 -141.96
CA ARG A 266 134.41 -88.45 -142.74
C ARG A 266 135.07 -87.84 -143.99
N GLU A 267 134.70 -86.66 -144.50
CA GLU A 267 135.43 -86.05 -145.63
C GLU A 267 136.51 -85.05 -145.18
N ASN A 268 137.26 -85.60 -144.24
CA ASN A 268 138.44 -85.11 -143.58
C ASN A 268 139.44 -84.47 -144.56
N TYR A 269 140.04 -83.37 -144.09
CA TYR A 269 141.31 -82.78 -144.51
C TYR A 269 141.31 -81.54 -145.44
N PRO A 270 140.50 -81.40 -146.50
CA PRO A 270 140.23 -80.08 -147.09
C PRO A 270 139.34 -79.25 -146.16
N ALA A 271 138.51 -79.94 -145.37
CA ALA A 271 137.75 -79.38 -144.25
C ALA A 271 138.68 -78.79 -143.20
N ILE A 272 139.80 -79.42 -142.82
CA ILE A 272 140.69 -78.90 -141.77
C ILE A 272 141.37 -77.56 -142.17
N LYS A 273 141.64 -77.36 -143.45
CA LYS A 273 142.20 -76.09 -143.96
C LYS A 273 141.13 -74.99 -144.07
N ARG A 274 139.91 -75.35 -144.49
CA ARG A 274 138.74 -74.46 -144.37
C ARG A 274 138.32 -74.26 -142.92
N GLU A 275 138.57 -75.22 -142.02
CA GLU A 275 138.27 -75.18 -140.59
C GLU A 275 139.28 -74.28 -139.91
N ARG A 276 140.55 -74.24 -140.30
CA ARG A 276 141.45 -73.19 -139.81
C ARG A 276 140.96 -71.80 -140.22
N ASP A 277 140.57 -71.60 -141.47
CA ASP A 277 140.07 -70.31 -141.94
C ASP A 277 138.67 -70.00 -141.34
N ASN A 278 137.84 -71.02 -141.13
CA ASN A 278 136.59 -70.95 -140.38
C ASN A 278 136.84 -70.79 -138.89
N PHE A 279 137.93 -71.30 -138.31
CA PHE A 279 138.30 -71.13 -136.91
C PHE A 279 138.83 -69.73 -136.70
N GLU A 280 139.48 -69.12 -137.69
CA GLU A 280 139.76 -67.68 -137.69
C GLU A 280 138.48 -66.84 -137.84
N ALA A 281 137.52 -67.27 -138.67
CA ALA A 281 136.21 -66.63 -138.77
C ALA A 281 135.37 -66.81 -137.49
N GLU A 282 135.39 -68.01 -136.90
CA GLU A 282 134.76 -68.37 -135.63
C GLU A 282 135.49 -67.70 -134.48
N LEU A 283 136.82 -67.50 -134.51
CA LEU A 283 137.51 -66.67 -133.52
C LEU A 283 137.06 -65.22 -133.62
N LYS A 284 136.85 -64.71 -134.84
CA LYS A 284 136.29 -63.37 -135.05
C LYS A 284 134.83 -63.30 -134.59
N ASP A 285 134.02 -64.33 -134.83
CA ASP A 285 132.63 -64.40 -134.40
C ASP A 285 132.48 -64.71 -132.91
N PHE A 286 133.39 -65.47 -132.29
CA PHE A 286 133.48 -65.67 -130.85
C PHE A 286 134.00 -64.43 -130.17
N LYS A 287 134.93 -63.68 -130.77
CA LYS A 287 135.30 -62.34 -130.29
C LYS A 287 134.12 -61.40 -130.36
N ARG A 288 133.36 -61.37 -131.47
CA ARG A 288 132.11 -60.59 -131.57
C ARG A 288 131.07 -61.05 -130.55
N ARG A 289 130.87 -62.36 -130.36
CA ARG A 289 129.92 -62.91 -129.37
C ARG A 289 130.37 -62.59 -127.95
N PHE A 290 131.66 -62.72 -127.66
CA PHE A 290 132.24 -62.36 -126.38
C PHE A 290 132.10 -60.86 -126.14
N GLU A 291 132.37 -60.01 -127.13
CA GLU A 291 132.12 -58.57 -127.07
C GLU A 291 130.63 -58.28 -126.83
N THR A 292 129.70 -58.96 -127.51
CA THR A 292 128.26 -58.80 -127.23
C THR A 292 127.88 -59.30 -125.84
N LEU A 293 128.50 -60.37 -125.35
CA LEU A 293 128.24 -60.94 -124.04
C LEU A 293 128.83 -60.08 -122.92
N ASP A 294 129.99 -59.47 -123.15
CA ASP A 294 130.60 -58.48 -122.25
C ASP A 294 129.75 -57.20 -122.25
N LEU A 295 129.22 -56.78 -123.41
CA LEU A 295 128.27 -55.66 -123.47
C LEU A 295 126.98 -55.97 -122.70
N THR A 296 126.41 -57.17 -122.81
CA THR A 296 125.22 -57.55 -122.03
C THR A 296 125.54 -57.77 -120.56
N HIS A 297 126.68 -58.37 -120.22
CA HIS A 297 127.12 -58.53 -118.84
C HIS A 297 127.37 -57.18 -118.17
N THR A 298 128.03 -56.24 -118.86
CA THR A 298 128.21 -54.88 -118.36
C THR A 298 126.88 -54.13 -118.26
N ALA A 299 125.93 -54.34 -119.17
CA ALA A 299 124.57 -53.79 -119.06
C ALA A 299 123.82 -54.34 -117.83
N VAL A 300 123.76 -55.67 -117.66
CA VAL A 300 123.13 -56.32 -116.50
C VAL A 300 123.82 -55.94 -115.19
N THR A 301 125.15 -55.79 -115.19
CA THR A 301 125.88 -55.33 -114.00
C THR A 301 125.52 -53.88 -113.66
N ARG A 302 125.33 -53.02 -114.67
CA ARG A 302 124.83 -51.65 -114.47
C ARG A 302 123.41 -51.66 -113.92
N GLU A 303 122.50 -52.47 -114.46
CA GLU A 303 121.13 -52.62 -113.96
C GLU A 303 121.09 -53.17 -112.53
N ARG A 304 121.91 -54.17 -112.22
CA ARG A 304 122.06 -54.66 -110.84
C ARG A 304 122.54 -53.54 -109.92
N ASN A 305 123.49 -52.72 -110.36
CA ASN A 305 124.00 -51.60 -109.58
C ASN A 305 122.96 -50.47 -109.43
N THR A 306 122.11 -50.21 -110.43
CA THR A 306 121.00 -49.24 -110.30
C THR A 306 119.94 -49.76 -109.35
N LEU A 307 119.51 -51.02 -109.50
CA LEU A 307 118.57 -51.67 -108.58
C LEU A 307 119.13 -51.73 -107.15
N SER A 308 120.42 -52.02 -106.97
CA SER A 308 121.04 -51.99 -105.65
C SER A 308 121.04 -50.59 -105.02
N LYS A 309 121.20 -49.53 -105.82
CA LYS A 309 121.07 -48.15 -105.35
C LYS A 309 119.61 -47.83 -105.00
N GLU A 310 118.65 -48.24 -105.82
CA GLU A 310 117.22 -48.07 -105.57
C GLU A 310 116.80 -48.79 -104.29
N VAL A 311 117.22 -50.05 -104.09
CA VAL A 311 116.99 -50.80 -102.84
C VAL A 311 117.57 -50.06 -101.65
N ALA A 312 118.79 -49.51 -101.76
CA ALA A 312 119.38 -48.72 -100.68
C ALA A 312 118.57 -47.44 -100.38
N THR A 313 118.07 -46.75 -101.42
CA THR A 313 117.21 -45.56 -101.23
C THR A 313 115.86 -45.91 -100.61
N LEU A 314 115.25 -47.04 -100.99
CA LEU A 314 114.00 -47.53 -100.41
C LEU A 314 114.21 -47.99 -98.96
N GLN A 315 115.33 -48.64 -98.65
CA GLN A 315 115.69 -48.98 -97.27
C GLN A 315 115.84 -47.71 -96.41
N GLN A 316 116.47 -46.67 -96.95
CA GLN A 316 116.58 -45.38 -96.27
C GLN A 316 115.21 -44.73 -96.07
N SER A 317 114.32 -44.74 -97.07
CA SER A 317 112.97 -44.17 -96.95
C SER A 317 112.12 -44.95 -95.93
N VAL A 318 112.19 -46.29 -95.92
CA VAL A 318 111.52 -47.12 -94.92
C VAL A 318 112.03 -46.81 -93.52
N SER A 319 113.34 -46.62 -93.35
CA SER A 319 113.91 -46.23 -92.05
C SER A 319 113.42 -44.86 -91.57
N LEU A 320 113.27 -43.88 -92.47
CA LEU A 320 112.70 -42.58 -92.13
C LEU A 320 111.22 -42.67 -91.76
N LEU A 321 110.41 -43.38 -92.56
CA LEU A 321 108.99 -43.58 -92.27
C LEU A 321 108.77 -44.34 -90.94
N GLN A 322 109.66 -45.27 -90.59
CA GLN A 322 109.60 -45.95 -89.30
C GLN A 322 109.86 -44.98 -88.14
N LYS A 323 110.82 -44.04 -88.28
CA LYS A 323 111.05 -42.98 -87.29
C LYS A 323 109.86 -42.05 -87.16
N ASP A 324 109.23 -41.66 -88.27
CA ASP A 324 108.04 -40.80 -88.27
C ASP A 324 106.86 -41.52 -87.61
N LYS A 325 106.66 -42.81 -87.90
CA LYS A 325 105.65 -43.65 -87.25
C LYS A 325 105.89 -43.70 -85.73
N ASP A 326 107.13 -43.92 -85.30
CA ASP A 326 107.46 -43.99 -83.87
C ASP A 326 107.25 -42.63 -83.19
N TYR A 327 107.58 -41.52 -83.87
CA TYR A 327 107.32 -40.16 -83.38
C TYR A 327 105.82 -39.88 -83.22
N LEU A 328 105.03 -40.14 -84.26
CA LEU A 328 103.58 -39.97 -84.22
C LEU A 328 102.92 -40.88 -83.19
N HIS A 329 103.43 -42.11 -83.01
CA HIS A 329 102.94 -43.03 -81.99
C HIS A 329 103.19 -42.50 -80.57
N ARG A 330 104.40 -41.96 -80.29
CA ARG A 330 104.69 -41.30 -79.01
C ARG A 330 103.78 -40.10 -78.78
N GLN A 331 103.61 -39.24 -79.78
CA GLN A 331 102.73 -38.07 -79.68
C GLN A 331 101.28 -38.47 -79.42
N ASN A 332 100.79 -39.52 -80.09
CA ASN A 332 99.44 -40.05 -79.88
C ASN A 332 99.27 -40.62 -78.46
N MET A 333 100.28 -41.33 -77.95
CA MET A 333 100.27 -41.82 -76.57
C MET A 333 100.26 -40.67 -75.56
N GLU A 334 101.08 -39.62 -75.76
CA GLU A 334 101.08 -38.43 -74.90
C GLU A 334 99.72 -37.71 -74.91
N LEU A 335 99.12 -37.56 -76.09
CA LEU A 335 97.77 -36.98 -76.21
C LEU A 335 96.72 -37.86 -75.53
N SER A 336 96.81 -39.18 -75.68
CA SER A 336 95.90 -40.13 -75.03
C SER A 336 95.98 -40.03 -73.50
N VAL A 337 97.18 -39.93 -72.93
CA VAL A 337 97.39 -39.72 -71.48
C VAL A 337 96.84 -38.36 -71.04
N ARG A 338 97.03 -37.30 -71.82
CA ARG A 338 96.45 -35.98 -71.53
C ARG A 338 94.92 -36.00 -71.56
N CYS A 339 94.33 -36.65 -72.56
CA CYS A 339 92.87 -36.83 -72.64
C CYS A 339 92.35 -37.56 -71.40
N ALA A 340 92.96 -38.69 -71.03
CA ALA A 340 92.57 -39.44 -69.83
C ALA A 340 92.69 -38.60 -68.55
N HIS A 341 93.73 -37.75 -68.44
CA HIS A 341 93.88 -36.86 -67.28
C HIS A 341 92.80 -35.76 -67.21
N GLU A 342 92.44 -35.18 -68.35
CA GLU A 342 91.37 -34.18 -68.42
C GLU A 342 89.99 -34.83 -68.21
N GLU A 343 89.78 -36.07 -68.65
CA GLU A 343 88.58 -36.87 -68.36
C GLU A 343 88.45 -37.12 -66.84
N ASP A 344 89.50 -37.63 -66.19
CA ASP A 344 89.55 -37.81 -64.73
C ASP A 344 89.26 -36.50 -63.98
N ARG A 345 89.83 -35.39 -64.46
CA ARG A 345 89.62 -34.07 -63.87
C ARG A 345 88.16 -33.62 -64.03
N LEU A 346 87.58 -33.85 -65.20
CA LEU A 346 86.19 -33.53 -65.49
C LEU A 346 85.24 -34.36 -64.64
N GLU A 347 85.50 -35.66 -64.46
CA GLU A 347 84.71 -36.52 -63.56
C GLU A 347 84.79 -36.04 -62.12
N ARG A 348 85.98 -35.70 -61.61
CA ARG A 348 86.12 -35.14 -60.25
C ARG A 348 85.37 -33.82 -60.08
N LEU A 349 85.42 -32.94 -61.08
CA LEU A 349 84.67 -31.67 -61.06
C LEU A 349 83.15 -31.91 -61.14
N GLN A 350 82.70 -32.91 -61.89
CA GLN A 350 81.28 -33.30 -61.93
C GLN A 350 80.81 -33.81 -60.56
N VAL A 351 81.57 -34.68 -59.91
CA VAL A 351 81.25 -35.18 -58.56
C VAL A 351 81.20 -34.01 -57.56
N GLN A 352 82.18 -33.11 -57.58
CA GLN A 352 82.15 -31.91 -56.72
C GLN A 352 80.95 -31.01 -56.99
N LEU A 353 80.55 -30.86 -58.26
CA LEU A 353 79.36 -30.10 -58.63
C LEU A 353 78.08 -30.77 -58.10
N GLU A 354 77.99 -32.10 -58.17
CA GLU A 354 76.84 -32.83 -57.61
C GLU A 354 76.79 -32.76 -56.09
N ASP A 355 77.92 -32.90 -55.41
CA ASP A 355 77.99 -32.81 -53.95
C ASP A 355 77.64 -31.41 -53.46
N THR A 356 78.09 -30.36 -54.16
CA THR A 356 77.71 -28.98 -53.84
C THR A 356 76.22 -28.70 -54.11
N LYS A 357 75.63 -29.28 -55.16
CA LYS A 357 74.18 -29.22 -55.40
C LYS A 357 73.40 -29.91 -54.29
N LYS A 358 73.79 -31.12 -53.89
CA LYS A 358 73.18 -31.87 -52.79
C LYS A 358 73.30 -31.11 -51.46
N ALA A 359 74.47 -30.61 -51.12
CA ALA A 359 74.67 -29.82 -49.90
C ALA A 359 73.80 -28.55 -49.87
N ARG A 360 73.61 -27.89 -51.03
CA ARG A 360 72.70 -26.75 -51.16
C ARG A 360 71.23 -27.16 -50.98
N GLU A 361 70.83 -28.29 -51.56
CA GLU A 361 69.48 -28.85 -51.40
C GLU A 361 69.21 -29.20 -49.93
N ASP A 362 70.12 -29.91 -49.26
CA ASP A 362 70.03 -30.24 -47.83
C ASP A 362 69.92 -28.99 -46.95
N ALA A 363 70.69 -27.94 -47.26
CA ALA A 363 70.63 -26.67 -46.54
C ALA A 363 69.28 -25.97 -46.75
N TYR A 364 68.74 -26.01 -47.97
CA TYR A 364 67.43 -25.45 -48.28
C TYR A 364 66.30 -26.24 -47.60
N GLU A 365 66.36 -27.58 -47.59
CA GLU A 365 65.41 -28.43 -46.88
C GLU A 365 65.42 -28.14 -45.38
N LYS A 366 66.60 -28.04 -44.75
CA LYS A 366 66.73 -27.63 -43.34
C LYS A 366 66.15 -26.26 -43.08
N TYR A 367 66.40 -25.29 -43.96
CA TYR A 367 65.83 -23.95 -43.86
C TYR A 367 64.30 -23.99 -43.95
N VAL A 368 63.74 -24.66 -44.95
CA VAL A 368 62.28 -24.80 -45.13
C VAL A 368 61.66 -25.50 -43.92
N ALA A 369 62.24 -26.61 -43.46
CA ALA A 369 61.76 -27.33 -42.28
C ALA A 369 61.78 -26.44 -41.03
N SER A 370 62.85 -25.67 -40.80
CA SER A 370 62.93 -24.74 -39.66
C SER A 370 61.90 -23.61 -39.77
N ARG A 371 61.72 -23.03 -40.96
CA ARG A 371 60.73 -21.99 -41.21
C ARG A 371 59.31 -22.51 -40.96
N ASP A 372 59.00 -23.70 -41.46
CA ASP A 372 57.68 -24.31 -41.32
C ASP A 372 57.41 -24.76 -39.88
N HIS A 373 58.45 -25.20 -39.16
CA HIS A 373 58.37 -25.47 -37.72
C HIS A 373 58.02 -24.19 -36.94
N TYR A 374 58.78 -23.10 -37.11
CA TYR A 374 58.48 -21.83 -36.44
C TYR A 374 57.11 -21.27 -36.83
N LYS A 375 56.75 -21.33 -38.11
CA LYS A 375 55.41 -20.93 -38.57
C LYS A 375 54.33 -21.72 -37.83
N SER A 376 54.49 -23.04 -37.74
CA SER A 376 53.55 -23.92 -37.03
C SER A 376 53.48 -23.58 -35.54
N GLU A 377 54.61 -23.32 -34.89
CA GLU A 377 54.65 -22.90 -33.48
C GLU A 377 53.97 -21.56 -33.22
N TYR A 378 54.15 -20.58 -34.10
CA TYR A 378 53.46 -19.29 -33.98
C TYR A 378 51.96 -19.46 -34.21
N GLU A 379 51.54 -20.27 -35.19
CA GLU A 379 50.13 -20.57 -35.41
C GLU A 379 49.51 -21.36 -34.24
N THR A 380 50.23 -22.31 -33.64
CA THR A 380 49.74 -23.03 -32.45
C THR A 380 49.61 -22.10 -31.26
N LYS A 381 50.62 -21.25 -30.99
CA LYS A 381 50.56 -20.26 -29.92
C LYS A 381 49.40 -19.28 -30.12
N LEU A 382 49.22 -18.77 -31.34
CA LEU A 382 48.10 -17.89 -31.67
C LEU A 382 46.75 -18.60 -31.49
N ARG A 383 46.65 -19.87 -31.92
CA ARG A 383 45.44 -20.69 -31.72
C ARG A 383 45.16 -20.89 -30.22
N GLU A 384 46.17 -21.22 -29.43
CA GLU A 384 46.05 -21.39 -27.97
C GLU A 384 45.65 -20.09 -27.27
N GLU A 385 46.23 -18.95 -27.65
CA GLU A 385 45.86 -17.63 -27.12
C GLU A 385 44.41 -17.27 -27.46
N LEU A 386 43.98 -17.52 -28.70
CA LEU A 386 42.58 -17.30 -29.11
C LEU A 386 41.63 -18.22 -28.34
N GLU A 387 41.96 -19.50 -28.16
CA GLU A 387 41.17 -20.42 -27.34
C GLU A 387 41.15 -20.03 -25.86
N ASN A 388 42.27 -19.58 -25.31
CA ASN A 388 42.33 -19.07 -23.94
C ASN A 388 41.46 -17.82 -23.75
N ILE A 389 41.45 -16.90 -24.71
CA ILE A 389 40.56 -15.72 -24.69
C ILE A 389 39.10 -16.16 -24.79
N ARG A 390 38.77 -17.10 -25.70
CA ARG A 390 37.41 -17.67 -25.82
C ARG A 390 36.95 -18.33 -24.51
N LEU A 391 37.79 -19.15 -23.88
CA LEU A 391 37.49 -19.82 -22.62
C LEU A 391 37.31 -18.83 -21.47
N LYS A 392 38.18 -17.82 -21.34
CA LYS A 392 38.05 -16.79 -20.30
C LYS A 392 36.78 -15.98 -20.50
N THR A 393 36.51 -15.54 -21.72
CA THR A 393 35.28 -14.78 -22.03
C THR A 393 34.02 -15.63 -21.82
N SER A 394 34.01 -16.92 -22.17
CA SER A 394 32.88 -17.79 -21.87
C SER A 394 32.69 -17.99 -20.37
N GLN A 395 33.76 -18.16 -19.61
CA GLN A 395 33.70 -18.27 -18.15
C GLN A 395 33.20 -16.98 -17.50
N GLU A 396 33.65 -15.82 -17.97
CA GLU A 396 33.16 -14.52 -17.51
C GLU A 396 31.66 -14.34 -17.81
N ILE A 397 31.21 -14.71 -19.02
CA ILE A 397 29.80 -14.71 -19.39
C ILE A 397 29.00 -15.63 -18.47
N ASP A 398 29.46 -16.86 -18.23
CA ASP A 398 28.78 -17.81 -17.34
C ASP A 398 28.71 -17.29 -15.90
N ASN A 399 29.79 -16.66 -15.41
CA ASN A 399 29.82 -16.06 -14.09
C ASN A 399 28.88 -14.86 -13.99
N LEU A 400 28.81 -14.00 -15.01
CA LEU A 400 27.84 -12.90 -15.08
C LEU A 400 26.40 -13.42 -15.12
N GLN A 401 26.14 -14.49 -15.88
CA GLN A 401 24.82 -15.12 -15.92
C GLN A 401 24.44 -15.73 -14.56
N ARG A 402 25.36 -16.44 -13.90
CA ARG A 402 25.12 -17.02 -12.56
C ARG A 402 24.88 -15.93 -11.53
N THR A 403 25.77 -14.92 -11.44
CA THR A 403 25.62 -13.81 -10.50
C THR A 403 24.33 -13.02 -10.75
N SER A 404 23.97 -12.76 -12.02
CA SER A 404 22.71 -12.12 -12.37
C SER A 404 21.49 -12.97 -11.95
N ARG A 405 21.50 -14.29 -12.21
CA ARG A 405 20.44 -15.20 -11.75
C ARG A 405 20.31 -15.20 -10.23
N GLU A 406 21.42 -15.32 -9.51
CA GLU A 406 21.41 -15.30 -8.04
C GLU A 406 20.90 -13.96 -7.49
N MET A 407 21.26 -12.83 -8.10
CA MET A 407 20.74 -11.51 -7.72
C MET A 407 19.23 -11.44 -7.92
N TYR A 408 18.71 -11.88 -9.07
CA TYR A 408 17.27 -11.95 -9.31
C TYR A 408 16.56 -12.91 -8.37
N GLU A 409 17.16 -14.06 -8.02
CA GLU A 409 16.59 -15.01 -7.08
C GLU A 409 16.58 -14.47 -5.64
N ARG A 410 17.60 -13.72 -5.24
CA ARG A 410 17.65 -13.03 -3.93
C ARG A 410 16.58 -11.94 -3.89
N GLU A 411 16.48 -11.11 -4.94
CA GLU A 411 15.47 -10.06 -5.02
C GLU A 411 14.05 -10.64 -5.03
N ASN A 412 13.81 -11.71 -5.79
CA ASN A 412 12.52 -12.41 -5.77
C ASN A 412 12.17 -12.99 -4.39
N ARG A 413 13.17 -13.53 -3.66
CA ARG A 413 12.97 -13.98 -2.28
C ARG A 413 12.60 -12.81 -1.37
N ASN A 414 13.36 -11.72 -1.42
CA ASN A 414 13.09 -10.52 -0.64
C ASN A 414 11.70 -9.93 -0.94
N LEU A 415 11.28 -9.90 -2.21
CA LEU A 415 9.94 -9.43 -2.60
C LEU A 415 8.83 -10.35 -2.10
N ARG A 416 9.04 -11.68 -2.13
CA ARG A 416 8.09 -12.64 -1.56
C ARG A 416 7.98 -12.49 -0.04
N GLU A 417 9.10 -12.37 0.67
CA GLU A 417 9.12 -12.14 2.11
C GLU A 417 8.46 -10.80 2.47
N ALA A 418 8.75 -9.72 1.74
CA ALA A 418 8.10 -8.43 1.93
C ALA A 418 6.58 -8.49 1.69
N ARG A 419 6.15 -9.20 0.63
CA ARG A 419 4.72 -9.46 0.38
C ARG A 419 4.10 -10.24 1.54
N ASP A 420 4.74 -11.31 1.99
CA ASP A 420 4.19 -12.15 3.06
C ASP A 420 4.10 -11.39 4.38
N ASN A 421 5.10 -10.55 4.70
CA ASN A 421 5.05 -9.63 5.83
C ASN A 421 3.90 -8.62 5.71
N ALA A 422 3.71 -8.01 4.53
CA ALA A 422 2.60 -7.09 4.29
C ALA A 422 1.22 -7.78 4.41
N VAL A 423 1.10 -9.04 3.96
CA VAL A 423 -0.12 -9.84 4.12
C VAL A 423 -0.38 -10.13 5.59
N LEU A 424 0.64 -10.52 6.36
CA LEU A 424 0.52 -10.75 7.80
C LEU A 424 0.12 -9.49 8.56
N GLU A 425 0.69 -8.33 8.19
CA GLU A 425 0.33 -7.05 8.78
C GLU A 425 -1.11 -6.65 8.43
N LYS A 426 -1.53 -6.84 7.17
CA LYS A 426 -2.91 -6.65 6.73
C LYS A 426 -3.88 -7.55 7.51
N ASP A 427 -3.54 -8.82 7.70
CA ASP A 427 -4.40 -9.75 8.47
C ASP A 427 -4.49 -9.35 9.94
N ARG A 428 -3.39 -8.88 10.56
CA ARG A 428 -3.42 -8.30 11.92
C ARG A 428 -4.30 -7.07 12.00
N ALA A 429 -4.21 -6.17 11.03
CA ALA A 429 -5.04 -4.96 10.96
C ALA A 429 -6.53 -5.32 10.82
N VAL A 430 -6.87 -6.31 9.98
CA VAL A 430 -8.25 -6.81 9.82
C VAL A 430 -8.79 -7.43 11.10
N VAL A 431 -7.96 -8.16 11.86
CA VAL A 431 -8.39 -8.68 13.18
C VAL A 431 -8.64 -7.53 14.15
N ALA A 432 -7.75 -6.54 14.22
CA ALA A 432 -7.93 -5.37 15.08
C ALA A 432 -9.17 -4.54 14.70
N GLU A 433 -9.44 -4.39 13.40
CA GLU A 433 -10.67 -3.77 12.89
C GLU A 433 -11.91 -4.52 13.35
N ARG A 434 -11.95 -5.85 13.20
CA ARG A 434 -13.07 -6.67 13.67
C ARG A 434 -13.28 -6.56 15.17
N ASP A 435 -12.20 -6.56 15.95
CA ASP A 435 -12.28 -6.38 17.39
C ASP A 435 -12.83 -5.00 17.75
N ALA A 436 -12.36 -3.93 17.09
CA ALA A 436 -12.88 -2.58 17.27
C ALA A 436 -14.36 -2.46 16.87
N GLN A 437 -14.75 -3.07 15.74
CA GLN A 437 -16.14 -3.15 15.28
C GLN A 437 -17.02 -3.85 16.32
N SER A 438 -16.56 -4.98 16.87
CA SER A 438 -17.30 -5.72 17.90
C SER A 438 -17.50 -4.89 19.18
N ARG A 439 -16.50 -4.11 19.59
CA ARG A 439 -16.60 -3.19 20.74
C ARG A 439 -17.56 -2.05 20.45
N TYR A 440 -17.55 -1.51 19.23
CA TYR A 440 -18.49 -0.50 18.79
C TYR A 440 -19.93 -1.02 18.80
N ASP A 441 -20.17 -2.23 18.28
CA ASP A 441 -21.48 -2.86 18.29
C ASP A 441 -21.98 -3.11 19.72
N GLN A 442 -21.11 -3.57 20.63
CA GLN A 442 -21.44 -3.69 22.06
C GLN A 442 -21.80 -2.34 22.69
N LEU A 443 -21.06 -1.28 22.38
CA LEU A 443 -21.32 0.07 22.90
C LEU A 443 -22.64 0.61 22.35
N LEU A 444 -22.95 0.37 21.07
CA LEU A 444 -24.23 0.72 20.47
C LEU A 444 -25.39 -0.01 21.15
N GLU A 445 -25.22 -1.29 21.47
CA GLU A 445 -26.25 -2.06 22.16
C GLU A 445 -26.47 -1.55 23.59
N GLN A 446 -25.40 -1.23 24.32
CA GLN A 446 -25.49 -0.57 25.62
C GLN A 446 -26.17 0.80 25.54
N PHE A 447 -25.84 1.60 24.52
CA PHE A 447 -26.47 2.89 24.30
C PHE A 447 -27.98 2.73 24.03
N ARG A 448 -28.37 1.78 23.18
CA ARG A 448 -29.80 1.48 22.93
C ARG A 448 -30.53 1.01 24.19
N GLN A 449 -29.90 0.17 25.02
CA GLN A 449 -30.48 -0.26 26.29
C GLN A 449 -30.65 0.92 27.25
N LEU A 450 -29.65 1.78 27.38
CA LEU A 450 -29.75 3.01 28.18
C LEU A 450 -30.85 3.92 27.65
N GLN A 451 -30.95 4.10 26.33
CA GLN A 451 -31.99 4.91 25.70
C GLN A 451 -33.40 4.36 26.00
N LEU A 452 -33.61 3.06 25.85
CA LEU A 452 -34.88 2.41 26.24
C LEU A 452 -35.17 2.56 27.74
N GLY A 453 -34.14 2.48 28.59
CA GLY A 453 -34.25 2.71 30.03
C GLY A 453 -34.58 4.16 30.38
N THR A 454 -34.04 5.13 29.65
CA THR A 454 -34.40 6.55 29.83
C THR A 454 -35.80 6.85 29.31
N ASP A 455 -36.18 6.29 28.16
CA ASP A 455 -37.51 6.49 27.57
C ASP A 455 -38.61 5.91 28.46
N SER A 456 -38.39 4.73 29.04
CA SER A 456 -39.31 4.14 30.03
C SER A 456 -39.42 5.02 31.27
N ARG A 457 -38.29 5.50 31.82
CA ARG A 457 -38.27 6.39 32.98
C ARG A 457 -38.92 7.75 32.72
N VAL A 458 -38.75 8.32 31.52
CA VAL A 458 -39.43 9.55 31.08
C VAL A 458 -40.94 9.30 30.96
N SER A 459 -41.35 8.16 30.38
CA SER A 459 -42.76 7.77 30.31
C SER A 459 -43.39 7.63 31.71
N ASP A 460 -42.69 6.96 32.64
CA ASP A 460 -43.14 6.80 34.02
C ASP A 460 -43.27 8.15 34.73
N LEU A 461 -42.26 9.03 34.64
CA LEU A 461 -42.30 10.37 35.23
C LEU A 461 -43.41 11.24 34.59
N SER A 462 -43.60 11.14 33.27
CA SER A 462 -44.71 11.82 32.58
C SER A 462 -46.06 11.32 33.09
N ASN A 463 -46.23 10.01 33.28
CA ASN A 463 -47.46 9.43 33.82
C ASN A 463 -47.69 9.85 35.29
N GLN A 464 -46.64 9.87 36.11
CA GLN A 464 -46.71 10.39 37.49
C GLN A 464 -47.09 11.87 37.51
N ALA A 465 -46.50 12.69 36.63
CA ALA A 465 -46.83 14.11 36.52
C ALA A 465 -48.31 14.31 36.13
N LYS A 466 -48.84 13.51 35.20
CA LYS A 466 -50.27 13.51 34.83
C LYS A 466 -51.16 13.09 36.00
N LEU A 467 -50.77 12.08 36.77
CA LEU A 467 -51.53 11.67 37.96
C LEU A 467 -51.56 12.79 38.99
N HIS A 468 -50.41 13.41 39.29
CA HIS A 468 -50.35 14.54 40.21
C HIS A 468 -51.11 15.76 39.70
N SER A 469 -51.15 16.02 38.38
CA SER A 469 -52.00 17.09 37.84
C SER A 469 -53.48 16.79 38.04
N PHE A 470 -53.93 15.55 37.83
CA PHE A 470 -55.33 15.16 38.13
C PHE A 470 -55.65 15.23 39.63
N GLU A 471 -54.73 14.84 40.50
CA GLU A 471 -54.88 14.98 41.95
C GLU A 471 -54.96 16.45 42.36
N ALA A 472 -54.14 17.32 41.76
CA ALA A 472 -54.17 18.76 42.00
C ALA A 472 -55.47 19.39 41.50
N GLU A 473 -55.94 19.04 40.31
CA GLU A 473 -57.25 19.47 39.78
C GLU A 473 -58.40 19.03 40.69
N ARG A 474 -58.38 17.77 41.16
CA ARG A 474 -59.36 17.26 42.12
C ARG A 474 -59.30 18.02 43.44
N ALA A 475 -58.11 18.26 43.99
CA ALA A 475 -57.93 19.02 45.22
C ALA A 475 -58.40 20.48 45.06
N GLN A 476 -58.16 21.08 43.90
CA GLN A 476 -58.64 22.41 43.55
C GLN A 476 -60.16 22.45 43.47
N MET A 477 -60.81 21.47 42.83
CA MET A 477 -62.28 21.39 42.84
C MET A 477 -62.85 21.26 44.25
N VAL A 478 -62.28 20.40 45.10
CA VAL A 478 -62.70 20.27 46.50
C VAL A 478 -62.48 21.57 47.27
N LYS A 479 -61.36 22.26 47.05
CA LYS A 479 -61.09 23.58 47.63
C LYS A 479 -62.14 24.61 47.18
N GLU A 480 -62.52 24.63 45.91
CA GLU A 480 -63.54 25.55 45.39
C GLU A 480 -64.93 25.24 45.94
N GLU A 481 -65.30 23.96 46.05
CA GLU A 481 -66.54 23.52 46.68
C GLU A 481 -66.58 23.89 48.16
N THR A 482 -65.52 23.62 48.91
CA THR A 482 -65.41 23.99 50.33
C THR A 482 -65.40 25.50 50.55
N ALA A 483 -64.79 26.28 49.64
CA ALA A 483 -64.87 27.73 49.69
C ALA A 483 -66.30 28.24 49.42
N LYS A 484 -67.02 27.63 48.47
CA LYS A 484 -68.43 27.96 48.20
C LYS A 484 -69.33 27.64 49.40
N THR A 485 -69.16 26.47 50.03
CA THR A 485 -69.95 26.11 51.22
C THR A 485 -69.60 27.00 52.40
N LEU A 486 -68.33 27.35 52.60
CA LEU A 486 -67.92 28.31 53.62
C LEU A 486 -68.58 29.68 53.40
N ALA A 487 -68.59 30.19 52.16
CA ALA A 487 -69.26 31.44 51.83
C ALA A 487 -70.77 31.38 52.10
N GLN A 488 -71.43 30.25 51.78
CA GLN A 488 -72.84 30.04 52.12
C GLN A 488 -73.06 30.06 53.64
N CYS A 489 -72.24 29.34 54.40
CA CYS A 489 -72.32 29.34 55.87
C CYS A 489 -72.07 30.75 56.44
N GLN A 490 -71.13 31.53 55.89
CA GLN A 490 -70.90 32.92 56.30
C GLN A 490 -72.15 33.78 56.09
N VAL A 491 -72.79 33.69 54.90
CA VAL A 491 -74.05 34.41 54.62
C VAL A 491 -75.17 33.96 55.57
N GLU A 492 -75.26 32.68 55.90
CA GLU A 492 -76.22 32.18 56.88
C GLU A 492 -75.93 32.71 58.29
N CYS A 493 -74.66 32.72 58.72
CA CYS A 493 -74.24 33.32 59.98
C CYS A 493 -74.61 34.80 60.03
N GLU A 494 -74.32 35.58 58.98
CA GLU A 494 -74.72 36.99 58.89
C GLU A 494 -76.24 37.17 58.98
N LYS A 495 -77.01 36.31 58.32
CA LYS A 495 -78.48 36.32 58.40
C LYS A 495 -78.98 36.04 59.81
N GLN A 496 -78.39 35.05 60.50
CA GLN A 496 -78.74 34.75 61.89
C GLN A 496 -78.30 35.87 62.84
N GLN A 497 -77.15 36.49 62.60
CA GLN A 497 -76.66 37.63 63.36
C GLN A 497 -77.61 38.84 63.23
N ARG A 498 -78.05 39.17 62.00
CA ARG A 498 -79.07 40.22 61.78
C ARG A 498 -80.40 39.89 62.46
N LYS A 499 -80.84 38.62 62.45
CA LYS A 499 -82.03 38.20 63.19
C LYS A 499 -81.86 38.39 64.69
N LEU A 500 -80.71 38.01 65.23
CA LEU A 500 -80.38 38.23 66.65
C LEU A 500 -80.38 39.72 66.98
N GLU A 501 -79.80 40.58 66.14
CA GLU A 501 -79.83 42.03 66.33
C GLU A 501 -81.25 42.58 66.38
N LEU A 502 -82.13 42.18 65.44
CA LEU A 502 -83.54 42.58 65.43
C LEU A 502 -84.28 42.08 66.67
N LEU A 503 -84.13 40.80 67.03
CA LEU A 503 -84.72 40.23 68.25
C LEU A 503 -84.21 40.92 69.51
N THR A 504 -82.93 41.31 69.53
CA THR A 504 -82.32 42.06 70.64
C THR A 504 -82.92 43.46 70.73
N GLN A 505 -83.13 44.14 69.60
CA GLN A 505 -83.81 45.43 69.56
C GLN A 505 -85.27 45.33 70.03
N GLU A 506 -86.02 44.33 69.54
CA GLU A 506 -87.39 44.06 69.98
C GLU A 506 -87.43 43.75 71.48
N PHE A 507 -86.51 42.93 71.99
CA PHE A 507 -86.39 42.63 73.41
C PHE A 507 -86.15 43.89 74.24
N TYR A 508 -85.21 44.75 73.84
CA TYR A 508 -84.95 46.01 74.54
C TYR A 508 -86.12 47.00 74.46
N GLN A 509 -86.83 47.06 73.33
CA GLN A 509 -88.06 47.85 73.22
C GLN A 509 -89.15 47.32 74.16
N LEU A 510 -89.33 46.01 74.21
CA LEU A 510 -90.31 45.36 75.08
C LEU A 510 -89.94 45.58 76.56
N GLN A 511 -88.68 45.42 76.91
CA GLN A 511 -88.14 45.69 78.25
C GLN A 511 -88.36 47.16 78.64
N SER A 512 -88.04 48.13 77.78
CA SER A 512 -88.29 49.54 78.07
C SER A 512 -89.79 49.83 78.25
N SER A 513 -90.65 49.20 77.44
CA SER A 513 -92.10 49.35 77.55
C SER A 513 -92.67 48.75 78.84
N SER A 514 -92.13 47.61 79.30
CA SER A 514 -92.55 46.95 80.53
C SER A 514 -92.05 47.69 81.76
N GLU A 515 -90.80 48.19 81.74
CA GLU A 515 -90.25 49.06 82.78
C GLU A 515 -91.04 50.36 82.92
N LYS A 516 -91.44 51.00 81.83
CA LYS A 516 -92.35 52.17 81.85
C LYS A 516 -93.68 51.82 82.53
N ARG A 517 -94.30 50.70 82.16
CA ARG A 517 -95.58 50.26 82.74
C ARG A 517 -95.46 49.89 84.21
N LEU A 518 -94.34 49.27 84.62
CA LEU A 518 -94.02 49.02 86.02
C LEU A 518 -93.87 50.32 86.81
N ALA A 519 -93.16 51.31 86.27
CA ALA A 519 -92.99 52.62 86.90
C ALA A 519 -94.34 53.36 87.06
N GLU A 520 -95.19 53.34 86.03
CA GLU A 520 -96.54 53.91 86.08
C GLU A 520 -97.41 53.23 87.16
N LEU A 521 -97.41 51.89 87.22
CA LEU A 521 -98.14 51.13 88.23
C LEU A 521 -97.61 51.37 89.64
N HIS A 522 -96.28 51.46 89.81
CA HIS A 522 -95.67 51.80 91.10
C HIS A 522 -96.06 53.21 91.56
N ALA A 523 -96.06 54.20 90.67
CA ALA A 523 -96.51 55.55 90.98
C ALA A 523 -98.00 55.57 91.41
N HIS A 524 -98.85 54.82 90.71
CA HIS A 524 -100.27 54.75 91.07
C HIS A 524 -100.50 54.06 92.42
N ASN A 525 -99.76 52.98 92.70
CA ASN A 525 -99.81 52.32 94.01
C ASN A 525 -99.33 53.23 95.15
N ALA A 526 -98.25 53.99 94.93
CA ALA A 526 -97.77 54.95 95.92
C ALA A 526 -98.81 56.05 96.21
N GLU A 527 -99.50 56.55 95.18
CA GLU A 527 -100.57 57.53 95.36
C GLU A 527 -101.74 56.95 96.18
N GLN A 528 -102.19 55.72 95.88
CA GLN A 528 -103.26 55.05 96.63
C GLN A 528 -102.87 54.76 98.08
N ALA A 529 -101.63 54.32 98.32
CA ALA A 529 -101.11 54.08 99.66
C ALA A 529 -101.11 55.36 100.51
N SER A 530 -100.73 56.51 99.94
CA SER A 530 -100.76 57.80 100.64
C SER A 530 -102.17 58.23 101.04
N ARG A 531 -103.18 57.94 100.21
CA ARG A 531 -104.59 58.24 100.53
C ARG A 531 -105.09 57.37 101.68
N LEU A 532 -104.75 56.08 101.71
CA LEU A 532 -105.15 55.19 102.80
C LEU A 532 -104.57 55.63 104.15
N GLU A 533 -103.29 56.01 104.18
CA GLU A 533 -102.64 56.49 105.42
C GLU A 533 -103.34 57.73 106.02
N THR A 534 -103.88 58.62 105.17
CA THR A 534 -104.65 59.78 105.65
C THR A 534 -106.00 59.41 106.26
N TYR A 535 -106.67 58.37 105.75
CA TYR A 535 -107.94 57.91 106.30
C TYR A 535 -107.75 57.19 107.65
N GLU A 536 -106.71 56.36 107.78
CA GLU A 536 -106.45 55.61 109.01
C GLU A 536 -106.16 56.51 110.22
N LYS A 537 -105.47 57.64 110.02
CA LYS A 537 -105.19 58.62 111.09
C LYS A 537 -106.46 59.32 111.60
N LEU A 538 -107.38 59.64 110.69
CA LEU A 538 -108.67 60.28 111.02
C LEU A 538 -109.58 59.36 111.85
N GLU A 539 -109.56 58.04 111.61
CA GLU A 539 -110.35 57.09 112.40
C GLU A 539 -109.83 56.96 113.84
N GLN A 540 -108.51 56.92 114.05
CA GLN A 540 -107.92 56.81 115.40
C GLN A 540 -108.24 58.00 116.30
N GLU A 541 -108.33 59.22 115.75
CA GLU A 541 -108.67 60.43 116.50
C GLU A 541 -110.15 60.45 116.93
N LEU A 542 -111.05 59.89 116.11
CA LEU A 542 -112.49 59.84 116.40
C LEU A 542 -112.81 58.85 117.53
N ASP A 543 -112.15 57.70 117.57
CA ASP A 543 -112.39 56.66 118.59
C ASP A 543 -112.03 57.14 120.01
N GLN A 544 -110.95 57.91 120.16
CA GLN A 544 -110.50 58.43 121.46
C GLN A 544 -111.49 59.45 122.06
N VAL A 545 -112.08 60.30 121.21
CA VAL A 545 -113.07 61.31 121.63
C VAL A 545 -114.37 60.64 122.11
N THR A 546 -114.78 59.53 121.48
CA THR A 546 -115.98 58.79 121.93
C THR A 546 -115.84 58.13 123.29
N MET A 547 -114.64 57.63 123.66
CA MET A 547 -114.42 57.06 124.98
C MET A 547 -114.49 58.12 126.09
N GLN A 548 -113.84 59.27 125.90
CA GLN A 548 -113.82 60.33 126.94
C GLN A 548 -115.21 60.90 127.24
N ALA A 549 -116.10 60.96 126.26
CA ALA A 549 -117.47 61.43 126.45
C ALA A 549 -118.37 60.42 127.21
N ALA A 550 -118.01 59.14 127.23
CA ALA A 550 -118.83 58.08 127.82
C ALA A 550 -118.68 57.96 129.36
N GLU A 551 -117.55 58.42 129.93
CA GLU A 551 -117.24 58.26 131.36
C GLU A 551 -117.85 59.32 132.28
N ILE A 552 -118.35 60.43 131.75
CA ILE A 552 -118.91 61.55 132.53
C ILE A 552 -120.39 61.27 132.85
N GLU A 553 -120.75 61.27 134.14
CA GLU A 553 -122.10 60.89 134.61
C GLU A 553 -123.16 62.00 134.41
N ASN A 554 -122.76 63.26 134.24
CA ASN A 554 -123.67 64.40 134.06
C ASN A 554 -123.89 64.73 132.57
N GLU A 555 -125.14 64.70 132.09
CA GLU A 555 -125.47 64.82 130.65
C GLU A 555 -125.06 66.16 130.03
N GLU A 556 -125.13 67.27 130.77
CA GLU A 556 -124.77 68.59 130.26
C GLU A 556 -123.25 68.85 130.20
N GLU A 557 -122.44 68.10 130.96
CA GLU A 557 -120.97 68.16 130.89
C GLU A 557 -120.41 67.26 129.79
N ALA A 558 -121.03 66.11 129.54
CA ALA A 558 -120.67 65.22 128.42
C ALA A 558 -120.89 65.89 127.05
N GLU A 559 -121.97 66.67 126.88
CA GLU A 559 -122.19 67.44 125.66
C GLU A 559 -121.15 68.57 125.48
N ARG A 560 -120.59 69.11 126.57
CA ARG A 560 -119.54 70.16 126.53
C ARG A 560 -118.18 69.61 126.08
N VAL A 561 -117.80 68.41 126.54
CA VAL A 561 -116.55 67.73 126.12
C VAL A 561 -116.61 67.31 124.65
N LEU A 562 -117.76 66.79 124.20
CA LEU A 562 -118.01 66.54 122.77
C LEU A 562 -117.87 67.82 121.95
N PHE A 563 -118.39 68.95 122.44
CA PHE A 563 -118.29 70.24 121.75
C PHE A 563 -116.86 70.79 121.65
N SER A 564 -116.03 70.61 122.69
CA SER A 564 -114.63 71.09 122.68
C SER A 564 -113.72 70.40 121.65
N TYR A 565 -114.07 69.21 121.18
CA TYR A 565 -113.36 68.50 120.10
C TYR A 565 -113.94 68.77 118.71
N GLY A 566 -114.60 69.92 118.51
CA GLY A 566 -115.04 70.37 117.19
C GLY A 566 -116.34 69.71 116.70
N TYR A 567 -117.13 69.13 117.61
CA TYR A 567 -118.48 68.63 117.32
C TYR A 567 -119.37 69.79 116.85
N GLY A 568 -119.52 69.93 115.54
CA GLY A 568 -120.38 70.94 114.91
C GLY A 568 -119.87 71.52 113.59
N ALA A 569 -118.57 71.36 113.26
CA ALA A 569 -118.00 72.07 112.11
C ALA A 569 -117.94 71.27 110.79
N ASN A 570 -117.49 70.01 110.75
CA ASN A 570 -117.14 69.37 109.46
C ASN A 570 -117.50 67.87 109.31
N VAL A 571 -118.57 67.39 109.95
CA VAL A 571 -119.00 65.97 109.83
C VAL A 571 -120.39 65.86 109.18
N PRO A 572 -120.55 65.12 108.06
CA PRO A 572 -121.81 64.98 107.33
C PRO A 572 -122.97 64.46 108.20
N THR A 573 -124.17 64.96 107.91
CA THR A 573 -125.37 64.89 108.76
C THR A 573 -125.87 63.48 109.12
N THR A 574 -125.38 62.42 108.47
CA THR A 574 -125.68 61.01 108.81
C THR A 574 -124.83 60.47 109.97
N ALA A 575 -123.63 61.00 110.20
CA ALA A 575 -122.75 60.59 111.30
C ALA A 575 -123.13 61.22 112.65
N LYS A 576 -123.87 62.35 112.66
CA LYS A 576 -124.42 62.98 113.88
C LYS A 576 -125.36 62.05 114.66
N ARG A 577 -126.18 61.26 113.95
CA ARG A 577 -127.12 60.30 114.55
C ARG A 577 -126.41 59.02 115.01
N ARG A 578 -125.40 58.56 114.26
CA ARG A 578 -124.58 57.39 114.64
C ARG A 578 -123.77 57.66 115.90
N LEU A 579 -123.03 58.77 115.98
CA LEU A 579 -122.21 59.04 117.17
C LEU A 579 -123.04 59.21 118.44
N LYS A 580 -124.23 59.82 118.35
CA LYS A 580 -125.16 59.92 119.49
C LYS A 580 -125.66 58.53 119.94
N GLN A 581 -125.89 57.63 118.99
CA GLN A 581 -126.19 56.22 119.28
C GLN A 581 -124.96 55.49 119.85
N SER A 582 -123.75 55.75 119.34
CA SER A 582 -122.49 55.17 119.86
C SER A 582 -122.25 55.54 121.32
N VAL A 583 -122.50 56.80 121.71
CA VAL A 583 -122.34 57.27 123.10
C VAL A 583 -123.41 56.69 124.02
N HIS A 584 -124.68 56.61 123.58
CA HIS A 584 -125.73 55.95 124.36
C HIS A 584 -125.52 54.43 124.48
N LEU A 585 -125.00 53.78 123.44
CA LEU A 585 -124.61 52.37 123.49
C LEU A 585 -123.42 52.18 124.44
N ALA A 586 -122.39 53.02 124.38
CA ALA A 586 -121.25 52.97 125.30
C ALA A 586 -121.69 53.14 126.76
N ARG A 587 -122.57 54.09 127.08
CA ARG A 587 -123.16 54.24 128.43
C ARG A 587 -123.98 53.03 128.87
N ARG A 588 -124.79 52.46 127.97
CA ARG A 588 -125.61 51.27 128.25
C ARG A 588 -124.74 50.04 128.49
N VAL A 589 -123.66 49.88 127.73
CA VAL A 589 -122.68 48.80 127.91
C VAL A 589 -121.96 48.97 129.25
N LEU A 590 -121.53 50.17 129.62
CA LEU A 590 -120.88 50.44 130.91
C LEU A 590 -121.80 50.20 132.12
N GLN A 591 -123.09 50.55 132.04
CA GLN A 591 -124.08 50.23 133.08
C GLN A 591 -124.39 48.72 133.13
N LEU A 592 -124.53 48.07 131.98
CA LEU A 592 -124.75 46.62 131.92
C LEU A 592 -123.53 45.86 132.46
N GLU A 593 -122.31 46.32 132.24
CA GLU A 593 -121.09 45.73 132.81
C GLU A 593 -121.00 45.91 134.33
N ARG A 594 -121.39 47.07 134.88
CA ARG A 594 -121.48 47.30 136.34
C ARG A 594 -122.52 46.37 136.99
N LEU A 595 -123.66 46.13 136.33
CA LEU A 595 -124.69 45.18 136.81
C LEU A 595 -124.29 43.70 136.61
N ASN A 596 -123.60 43.37 135.52
CA ASN A 596 -123.13 42.00 135.28
C ASN A 596 -122.07 41.60 136.32
N THR A 597 -121.20 42.53 136.72
CA THR A 597 -120.20 42.29 137.75
C THR A 597 -120.79 42.18 139.16
N SER A 598 -121.87 42.90 139.50
CA SER A 598 -122.56 42.71 140.78
C SER A 598 -123.34 41.40 140.84
N LEU A 599 -124.08 41.07 139.77
CA LEU A 599 -124.85 39.83 139.67
C LEU A 599 -123.96 38.58 139.64
N ARG A 600 -122.78 38.64 139.00
CA ARG A 600 -121.80 37.54 139.03
C ARG A 600 -121.27 37.28 140.45
N ARG A 601 -121.02 38.33 141.25
CA ARG A 601 -120.59 38.18 142.66
C ARG A 601 -121.71 37.63 143.55
N GLU A 602 -122.97 37.94 143.26
CA GLU A 602 -124.12 37.36 143.97
C GLU A 602 -124.36 35.90 143.58
N LEU A 603 -124.19 35.56 142.29
CA LEU A 603 -124.29 34.19 141.79
C LEU A 603 -123.23 33.28 142.41
N GLU A 604 -121.97 33.73 142.51
CA GLU A 604 -120.89 32.97 143.15
C GLU A 604 -121.16 32.73 144.65
N ARG A 605 -121.71 33.73 145.36
CA ARG A 605 -122.13 33.57 146.76
C ARG A 605 -123.25 32.55 146.90
N HIS A 606 -124.28 32.61 146.05
CA HIS A 606 -125.37 31.64 146.09
C HIS A 606 -124.94 30.23 145.69
N GLN A 607 -124.02 30.07 144.73
CA GLN A 607 -123.45 28.78 144.38
C GLN A 607 -122.64 28.18 145.53
N SER A 608 -121.86 28.99 146.26
CA SER A 608 -121.11 28.51 147.43
C SER A 608 -122.02 28.06 148.58
N GLN A 609 -123.14 28.76 148.80
CA GLN A 609 -124.15 28.38 149.81
C GLN A 609 -124.94 27.14 149.41
N ALA A 610 -125.29 27.00 148.13
CA ALA A 610 -125.95 25.81 147.60
C ALA A 610 -125.06 24.56 147.70
N GLY A 611 -123.75 24.72 147.49
CA GLY A 611 -122.77 23.64 147.69
C GLY A 611 -122.72 23.14 149.13
N GLN A 612 -122.67 24.05 150.11
CA GLN A 612 -122.64 23.70 151.54
C GLN A 612 -123.92 22.97 151.99
N ILE A 613 -125.09 23.41 151.54
CA ILE A 613 -126.38 22.78 151.87
C ILE A 613 -126.52 21.41 151.18
N SER A 614 -125.98 21.25 149.97
CA SER A 614 -125.96 19.96 149.26
C SER A 614 -125.13 18.92 150.00
N ASP A 615 -123.97 19.32 150.52
CA ASP A 615 -123.08 18.42 151.27
C ASP A 615 -123.68 18.03 152.63
N GLU A 616 -124.38 18.95 153.31
CA GLU A 616 -125.13 18.67 154.53
C GLU A 616 -126.32 17.71 154.29
N LEU A 617 -127.01 17.85 153.15
CA LEU A 617 -128.12 16.96 152.77
C LEU A 617 -127.63 15.53 152.47
N LEU A 618 -126.46 15.39 151.85
CA LEU A 618 -125.83 14.08 151.59
C LEU A 618 -125.44 13.38 152.89
N ALA A 619 -124.89 14.12 153.86
CA ALA A 619 -124.57 13.58 155.19
C ALA A 619 -125.82 13.15 155.98
N ALA A 620 -126.91 13.94 155.92
CA ALA A 620 -128.17 13.62 156.59
C ALA A 620 -128.87 12.40 155.98
N ASN A 621 -128.83 12.24 154.65
CA ASN A 621 -129.41 11.08 153.97
C ASN A 621 -128.66 9.78 154.26
N GLN A 622 -127.33 9.82 154.41
CA GLN A 622 -126.56 8.64 154.83
C GLN A 622 -126.89 8.23 156.28
N LEU A 623 -127.17 9.20 157.17
CA LEU A 623 -127.60 8.93 158.54
C LEU A 623 -129.03 8.35 158.60
N LEU A 624 -129.91 8.74 157.68
CA LEU A 624 -131.28 8.23 157.59
C LEU A 624 -131.32 6.76 157.11
N GLN A 625 -130.40 6.33 156.25
CA GLN A 625 -130.32 4.93 155.84
C GLN A 625 -129.86 3.99 156.96
N GLN A 626 -129.12 4.48 157.95
CA GLN A 626 -128.69 3.69 159.11
C GLN A 626 -129.80 3.48 160.16
N THR A 627 -130.93 4.19 160.08
CA THR A 627 -131.93 4.25 161.18
C THR A 627 -133.21 3.43 161.00
N GLN A 628 -133.41 2.70 159.89
CA GLN A 628 -134.63 1.87 159.67
C GLN A 628 -134.39 0.35 159.66
N GLN A 629 -133.55 -0.15 160.58
CA GLN A 629 -133.17 -1.57 160.72
C GLN A 629 -134.13 -2.55 161.44
N PRO A 630 -135.39 -2.21 161.84
CA PRO A 630 -136.36 -3.27 162.22
C PRO A 630 -137.60 -3.41 161.33
N TYR A 631 -137.87 -2.44 160.43
CA TYR A 631 -139.14 -2.40 159.67
C TYR A 631 -139.03 -2.99 158.24
N SER A 632 -137.84 -3.10 157.65
CA SER A 632 -137.65 -3.60 156.28
C SER A 632 -137.77 -5.13 156.16
N TYR A 633 -137.27 -5.88 157.14
CA TYR A 633 -137.35 -7.37 157.15
C TYR A 633 -138.79 -7.88 157.34
N LEU A 634 -139.66 -7.10 157.99
CA LEU A 634 -141.09 -7.40 158.13
C LEU A 634 -141.88 -7.03 156.86
N ILE A 635 -141.47 -6.00 156.12
CA ILE A 635 -142.10 -5.57 154.85
C ILE A 635 -141.76 -6.52 153.69
N GLU A 636 -140.56 -7.12 153.65
CA GLU A 636 -140.23 -8.09 152.60
C GLU A 636 -140.82 -9.48 152.85
N THR A 637 -141.00 -9.91 154.10
CA THR A 637 -141.75 -11.13 154.42
C THR A 637 -143.25 -11.00 154.12
N VAL A 638 -143.81 -9.79 154.20
CA VAL A 638 -145.18 -9.49 153.75
C VAL A 638 -145.27 -9.43 152.22
N ARG A 639 -144.27 -8.86 151.52
CA ARG A 639 -144.20 -8.91 150.05
C ARG A 639 -144.08 -10.33 149.50
N GLN A 640 -143.30 -11.21 150.15
CA GLN A 640 -143.20 -12.63 149.79
C GLN A 640 -144.53 -13.38 149.94
N ARG A 641 -145.42 -12.95 150.85
CA ARG A 641 -146.79 -13.47 150.98
C ARG A 641 -147.78 -12.85 149.99
N ASP A 642 -147.69 -11.56 149.71
CA ASP A 642 -148.59 -10.88 148.76
C ASP A 642 -148.32 -11.30 147.30
N THR A 643 -147.08 -11.65 146.93
CA THR A 643 -146.78 -12.20 145.60
C THR A 643 -147.26 -13.65 145.43
N GLN A 644 -147.25 -14.45 146.51
CA GLN A 644 -147.87 -15.78 146.51
C GLN A 644 -149.41 -15.68 146.39
N ILE A 645 -150.01 -14.63 146.95
CA ILE A 645 -151.46 -14.36 146.84
C ILE A 645 -151.83 -13.82 145.45
N ASN A 646 -151.01 -12.99 144.82
CA ASN A 646 -151.30 -12.49 143.47
C ASN A 646 -151.11 -13.56 142.39
N THR A 647 -150.12 -14.45 142.50
CA THR A 647 -149.95 -15.58 141.57
C THR A 647 -151.07 -16.62 141.71
N LEU A 648 -151.64 -16.79 142.90
CA LEU A 648 -152.86 -17.58 143.12
C LEU A 648 -154.13 -16.85 142.63
N LYS A 649 -154.16 -15.50 142.66
CA LYS A 649 -155.28 -14.67 142.15
C LYS A 649 -155.29 -14.52 140.63
N GLU A 650 -154.15 -14.45 139.95
CA GLU A 650 -154.08 -14.42 138.48
C GLU A 650 -154.46 -15.77 137.86
N ARG A 651 -154.20 -16.89 138.56
CA ARG A 651 -154.72 -18.22 138.13
C ARG A 651 -156.18 -18.46 138.48
N LEU A 652 -156.70 -17.81 139.52
CA LEU A 652 -158.15 -17.76 139.79
C LEU A 652 -158.89 -16.85 138.78
N SER A 653 -158.25 -15.83 138.19
CA SER A 653 -158.87 -15.00 137.14
C SER A 653 -158.71 -15.58 135.74
N SER A 654 -157.67 -16.35 135.44
CA SER A 654 -157.65 -17.19 134.22
C SER A 654 -158.64 -18.38 134.31
N LEU A 655 -159.31 -18.56 135.44
CA LEU A 655 -160.41 -19.51 135.66
C LEU A 655 -161.79 -18.81 135.76
N HIS A 656 -161.88 -17.50 135.46
CA HIS A 656 -163.16 -16.77 135.46
C HIS A 656 -163.57 -16.18 134.11
N ASP A 657 -162.65 -16.06 133.14
CA ASP A 657 -162.99 -15.69 131.75
C ASP A 657 -163.06 -16.88 130.77
N GLU A 658 -162.89 -18.12 131.26
CA GLU A 658 -163.39 -19.33 130.59
C GLU A 658 -164.17 -20.19 131.61
N VAL A 659 -165.50 -20.06 131.54
CA VAL A 659 -166.42 -21.19 131.74
C VAL A 659 -166.34 -22.10 130.53
#